data_AF-S9VUQ0-F1
#
_entry.id   AF-S9VUQ0-F1
#
_cell.length_a   1.000
_cell.length_b   1.000
_cell.length_c   1.000
_cell.angle_alpha   90.00
_cell.angle_beta   90.00
_cell.angle_gamma   90.00
#
_symmetry.space_group_name_H-M   'P 1'
#
loop_
_entity.id
_entity.type
_entity.pdbx_description
1 polymer ?
#
loop_
_entity_poly.entity_id
_entity_poly.type
_entity_poly.pdbx_seq_one_letter_code
_entity_poly.pdbx_strand_id
1 'polypeptide(L)'
;MFNPRYTQGTIYSGTHPGLLTPDQQHAAILSVHNSPALENGQISEHWKQQIALATQSRAFSSPHQRAHNAAALARTSGMGTMNYNARNNGAAYGGAAANASNALSGRMNSTTVSTTTSNNVGNNLSTSSMMVTTTTTKTEEKNGSTHRQARQDWTCLDLGGIGLRNVSTDLFKFSFLTELYINHNKLTRLPSEIGKLRNLVILDASGNNIKAIPPELGLLVELREVLLFDNMITVIPPELGTLYQLKILGVEGNPLQDVYKSQLMETGTTGLITALRDGCPVVPPPPEREWEKLTSDNDDANEKSLMVVSDAEGSSVPKLNGSNTNFKFTAMSYNILCERYATSTLYGYTPSWALAWSYRKDLIMQELAGYKADIICLQEVDVENFDTFFAPEMSIKGYKGVHFPKSRVRTMNEVERRVVDGCATFFKTSKFYMHEKSIIEFNQAPSLRRQNIKLTSNMYNRVMTKDNVSVLTLLESKETGHRLIVANCHIHWDPQFRDVKLMQVAMLMDELAQVATRFCSMPSKLPPDYLKDSRPTYSDYTKIPVLICGDFNSSPGSGVLDFLSSGKVEPHHEDFMNNDYGDYTFNGRSHPFNLKSVYSETQELPFTNFTPGFSGTIDYIWYTNANLEATGLLKGVDRNYLSSIVGFPNAHFPSDHICLLAEFKVKQEKAPLTNPKFSNDRK
;
A
#
# COMPACT_ATOMS: atom_id res chain seq x y z
N MET A 1 29.11 -24.55 1.83
CA MET A 1 30.54 -24.20 1.99
C MET A 1 30.95 -23.32 0.82
N PHE A 2 31.11 -22.01 1.05
CA PHE A 2 31.69 -21.07 0.09
C PHE A 2 33.21 -21.32 0.01
N ASN A 3 33.75 -21.60 -1.17
CA ASN A 3 35.19 -21.74 -1.37
C ASN A 3 35.81 -20.34 -1.54
N PRO A 4 36.64 -19.83 -0.60
CA PRO A 4 37.02 -18.40 -0.56
C PRO A 4 38.04 -17.96 -1.62
N ARG A 5 38.45 -18.84 -2.54
CA ARG A 5 39.56 -18.56 -3.48
C ARG A 5 39.16 -18.15 -4.90
N TYR A 6 37.86 -18.11 -5.25
CA TYR A 6 37.44 -17.80 -6.64
C TYR A 6 36.22 -16.89 -6.81
N THR A 7 35.66 -16.31 -5.75
CA THR A 7 34.54 -15.36 -5.86
C THR A 7 34.67 -14.27 -4.81
N GLN A 8 35.39 -13.19 -5.13
CA GLN A 8 35.36 -11.96 -4.34
C GLN A 8 34.48 -10.95 -5.06
N GLY A 9 33.15 -11.03 -4.87
CA GLY A 9 32.29 -9.90 -5.22
C GLY A 9 32.58 -8.73 -4.31
N THR A 10 32.61 -7.51 -4.84
CA THR A 10 32.83 -6.31 -4.02
C THR A 10 31.48 -5.69 -3.67
N ILE A 11 31.19 -5.59 -2.38
CA ILE A 11 30.00 -4.91 -1.86
C ILE A 11 30.43 -3.58 -1.22
N TYR A 12 29.75 -2.49 -1.56
CA TYR A 12 30.10 -1.15 -1.04
C TYR A 12 28.84 -0.30 -0.77
N SER A 13 29.00 0.77 0.01
CA SER A 13 27.94 1.75 0.29
C SER A 13 27.70 2.62 -0.95
N GLY A 14 26.47 2.63 -1.47
CA GLY A 14 26.11 3.40 -2.66
C GLY A 14 25.85 4.87 -2.34
N THR A 15 26.56 5.78 -3.01
CA THR A 15 26.04 7.12 -3.33
C THR A 15 25.86 7.15 -4.84
N HIS A 16 24.63 7.40 -5.32
CA HIS A 16 24.33 7.45 -6.75
C HIS A 16 25.10 8.60 -7.44
N PRO A 17 25.95 8.28 -8.40
CA PRO A 17 25.79 8.79 -9.73
C PRO A 17 25.37 7.61 -10.60
N GLY A 18 24.26 7.72 -11.34
CA GLY A 18 23.96 6.77 -12.42
C GLY A 18 25.14 6.71 -13.40
N LEU A 19 25.07 5.85 -14.44
CA LEU A 19 26.20 5.63 -15.36
C LEU A 19 26.86 6.92 -15.89
N LEU A 20 26.10 8.01 -15.97
CA LEU A 20 26.53 9.33 -16.40
C LEU A 20 25.68 10.41 -15.68
N THR A 21 26.30 11.52 -15.24
CA THR A 21 25.53 12.76 -15.01
C THR A 21 24.90 13.23 -16.32
N PRO A 22 23.84 14.07 -16.32
CA PRO A 22 23.27 14.62 -17.56
C PRO A 22 24.32 15.24 -18.50
N ASP A 23 25.36 15.86 -17.93
CA ASP A 23 26.49 16.42 -18.68
C ASP A 23 27.38 15.34 -19.31
N GLN A 24 27.60 14.21 -18.62
CA GLN A 24 28.35 13.08 -19.16
C GLN A 24 27.53 12.30 -20.21
N GLN A 25 26.20 12.26 -20.10
CA GLN A 25 25.29 11.76 -21.15
C GLN A 25 25.36 12.65 -22.39
N HIS A 26 25.29 13.96 -22.21
CA HIS A 26 25.40 14.92 -23.29
C HIS A 26 26.79 14.87 -23.97
N ALA A 27 27.87 14.69 -23.20
CA ALA A 27 29.22 14.54 -23.73
C ALA A 27 29.43 13.22 -24.50
N ALA A 28 28.81 12.11 -24.05
CA ALA A 28 28.84 10.83 -24.75
C ALA A 28 28.01 10.87 -26.05
N ILE A 29 26.91 11.62 -26.09
CA ILE A 29 26.14 11.87 -27.31
C ILE A 29 26.95 12.74 -28.30
N LEU A 30 27.67 13.75 -27.81
CA LEU A 30 28.55 14.60 -28.62
C LEU A 30 29.80 13.86 -29.16
N SER A 31 30.30 12.84 -28.48
CA SER A 31 31.43 12.03 -28.98
C SER A 31 31.00 11.08 -30.11
N VAL A 32 29.75 10.62 -30.11
CA VAL A 32 29.14 9.88 -31.23
C VAL A 32 28.98 10.78 -32.45
N HIS A 33 28.74 12.08 -32.28
CA HIS A 33 28.69 13.05 -33.38
C HIS A 33 29.96 13.13 -34.25
N ASN A 34 31.13 12.73 -33.69
CA ASN A 34 32.42 12.72 -34.37
C ASN A 34 32.84 11.32 -34.88
N SER A 35 31.97 10.31 -34.78
CA SER A 35 32.29 8.95 -35.24
C SER A 35 31.97 8.78 -36.74
N PRO A 36 32.92 8.28 -37.56
CA PRO A 36 32.74 8.10 -39.01
C PRO A 36 31.72 7.00 -39.40
N ALA A 37 31.10 6.33 -38.42
CA ALA A 37 30.07 5.29 -38.63
C ALA A 37 28.65 5.85 -38.89
N LEU A 38 28.48 7.17 -38.92
CA LEU A 38 27.19 7.86 -39.12
C LEU A 38 26.96 8.39 -40.54
N GLU A 39 27.83 8.07 -41.50
CA GLU A 39 27.60 8.35 -42.92
C GLU A 39 26.55 7.39 -43.49
N ASN A 40 25.28 7.76 -43.31
CA ASN A 40 24.08 7.46 -44.12
C ASN A 40 22.87 7.07 -43.25
N GLY A 41 22.01 8.06 -42.97
CA GLY A 41 20.67 7.87 -42.42
C GLY A 41 20.36 8.78 -41.23
N GLN A 42 19.15 9.33 -41.18
CA GLN A 42 18.62 10.05 -40.01
C GLN A 42 18.40 9.06 -38.84
N ILE A 43 19.46 8.73 -38.10
CA ILE A 43 19.37 7.93 -36.87
C ILE A 43 18.70 8.79 -35.78
N SER A 44 17.70 8.25 -35.08
CA SER A 44 17.01 8.96 -34.01
C SER A 44 17.91 9.26 -32.81
N GLU A 45 17.62 10.34 -32.07
CA GLU A 45 18.38 10.72 -30.87
C GLU A 45 18.41 9.60 -29.81
N HIS A 46 17.29 8.88 -29.64
CA HIS A 46 17.20 7.74 -28.74
C HIS A 46 18.19 6.62 -29.10
N TRP A 47 18.37 6.33 -30.39
CA TRP A 47 19.29 5.30 -30.84
C TRP A 47 20.76 5.76 -30.78
N LYS A 48 21.04 7.05 -31.00
CA LYS A 48 22.37 7.60 -30.75
C LYS A 48 22.77 7.47 -29.28
N GLN A 49 21.85 7.73 -28.36
CA GLN A 49 22.06 7.54 -26.93
C GLN A 49 22.36 6.07 -26.58
N GLN A 50 21.65 5.11 -27.20
CA GLN A 50 21.95 3.68 -27.08
C GLN A 50 23.40 3.35 -27.49
N ILE A 51 23.82 3.80 -28.67
CA ILE A 51 25.17 3.53 -29.22
C ILE A 51 26.25 4.12 -28.31
N ALA A 52 26.04 5.34 -27.80
CA ALA A 52 26.96 5.99 -26.87
C ALA A 52 27.15 5.17 -25.59
N LEU A 53 26.04 4.75 -24.96
CA LEU A 53 26.05 3.94 -23.74
C LEU A 53 26.66 2.56 -23.98
N ALA A 54 26.37 1.91 -25.11
CA ALA A 54 26.96 0.63 -25.48
C ALA A 54 28.48 0.72 -25.68
N THR A 55 28.95 1.75 -26.40
CA THR A 55 30.38 2.00 -26.62
C THR A 55 31.12 2.18 -25.30
N GLN A 56 30.51 2.90 -24.35
CA GLN A 56 31.07 3.07 -23.03
C GLN A 56 31.05 1.74 -22.23
N SER A 57 29.96 0.98 -22.30
CA SER A 57 29.86 -0.34 -21.65
C SER A 57 30.97 -1.29 -22.13
N ARG A 58 31.23 -1.32 -23.44
CA ARG A 58 32.33 -2.09 -24.06
C ARG A 58 33.71 -1.71 -23.53
N ALA A 59 33.92 -0.45 -23.17
CA ALA A 59 35.19 0.01 -22.60
C ALA A 59 35.40 -0.44 -21.13
N PHE A 60 34.34 -0.79 -20.41
CA PHE A 60 34.39 -1.20 -19.00
C PHE A 60 34.57 -2.72 -18.82
N SER A 61 35.55 -3.34 -19.48
CA SER A 61 35.74 -4.80 -19.48
C SER A 61 36.60 -5.34 -18.32
N SER A 62 37.16 -4.48 -17.47
CA SER A 62 38.03 -4.90 -16.36
C SER A 62 37.23 -5.47 -15.17
N PRO A 63 37.79 -6.44 -14.43
CA PRO A 63 37.15 -6.99 -13.23
C PRO A 63 36.84 -5.91 -12.19
N HIS A 64 35.63 -5.93 -11.64
CA HIS A 64 35.16 -5.00 -10.59
C HIS A 64 35.41 -3.50 -10.88
N GLN A 65 35.39 -3.12 -12.16
CA GLN A 65 35.76 -1.76 -12.58
C GLN A 65 34.89 -0.68 -11.92
N ARG A 66 33.61 -0.97 -11.65
CA ARG A 66 32.68 -0.03 -11.00
C ARG A 66 33.07 0.17 -9.54
N ALA A 67 33.33 -0.92 -8.83
CA ALA A 67 33.82 -0.86 -7.45
C ALA A 67 35.19 -0.13 -7.36
N HIS A 68 36.10 -0.37 -8.30
CA HIS A 68 37.39 0.33 -8.34
C HIS A 68 37.24 1.85 -8.55
N ASN A 69 36.36 2.26 -9.46
CA ASN A 69 36.06 3.66 -9.71
C ASN A 69 35.37 4.33 -8.51
N ALA A 70 34.39 3.67 -7.90
CA ALA A 70 33.71 4.16 -6.70
C ALA A 70 34.70 4.34 -5.54
N ALA A 71 35.59 3.37 -5.32
CA ALA A 71 36.64 3.46 -4.32
C ALA A 71 37.65 4.58 -4.63
N ALA A 72 37.98 4.84 -5.90
CA ALA A 72 38.84 5.94 -6.29
C ALA A 72 38.20 7.31 -6.00
N LEU A 73 36.92 7.48 -6.34
CA LEU A 73 36.15 8.69 -6.07
C LEU A 73 35.98 8.96 -4.57
N ALA A 74 35.76 7.90 -3.78
CA ALA A 74 35.70 8.01 -2.33
C ALA A 74 37.04 8.50 -1.74
N ARG A 75 38.17 8.07 -2.30
CA ARG A 75 39.51 8.52 -1.89
C ARG A 75 39.79 9.98 -2.26
N THR A 76 39.26 10.48 -3.38
CA THR A 76 39.44 11.88 -3.79
C THR A 76 38.55 12.86 -3.04
N SER A 77 37.47 12.40 -2.43
CA SER A 77 36.44 13.24 -1.76
C SER A 77 36.75 13.54 -0.28
N GLY A 78 37.99 13.34 0.17
CA GLY A 78 38.41 13.51 1.56
C GLY A 78 38.59 14.96 2.01
N MET A 79 37.48 15.72 2.16
CA MET A 79 37.27 16.77 3.17
C MET A 79 35.88 17.39 2.96
N GLY A 80 34.93 17.07 3.84
CA GLY A 80 33.62 17.71 3.91
C GLY A 80 32.46 16.75 3.64
N THR A 81 31.80 16.31 4.71
CA THR A 81 30.44 15.75 4.67
C THR A 81 29.49 16.75 4.01
N MET A 82 29.15 16.55 2.74
CA MET A 82 28.05 17.24 2.06
C MET A 82 26.78 16.40 2.21
N ASN A 83 25.84 16.93 2.98
CA ASN A 83 24.51 16.37 3.21
C ASN A 83 23.62 16.65 1.99
N TYR A 84 23.46 15.66 1.10
CA TYR A 84 22.56 15.75 -0.06
C TYR A 84 21.20 15.13 0.28
N ASN A 85 20.45 15.82 1.14
CA ASN A 85 19.02 15.57 1.35
C ASN A 85 18.26 16.90 1.23
N ALA A 86 18.15 17.42 0.00
CA ALA A 86 17.21 18.49 -0.33
C ALA A 86 17.00 18.60 -1.85
N ARG A 87 16.17 17.71 -2.42
CA ARG A 87 15.42 18.06 -3.65
C ARG A 87 14.19 17.18 -3.83
N ASN A 88 13.25 17.37 -2.90
CA ASN A 88 11.85 17.11 -3.15
C ASN A 88 11.09 18.35 -2.67
N ASN A 89 10.96 19.35 -3.55
CA ASN A 89 9.92 20.37 -3.49
C ASN A 89 9.94 21.23 -4.75
N GLY A 90 8.74 21.50 -5.28
CA GLY A 90 8.48 22.24 -6.49
C GLY A 90 9.03 23.67 -6.47
N ALA A 91 9.36 24.15 -7.66
CA ALA A 91 9.82 25.52 -7.88
C ALA A 91 8.68 26.52 -7.61
N ALA A 92 8.96 27.49 -6.74
CA ALA A 92 8.28 28.77 -6.69
C ALA A 92 9.30 29.86 -7.08
N TYR A 93 8.81 30.82 -7.87
CA TYR A 93 9.50 32.00 -8.38
C TYR A 93 10.09 32.91 -7.29
N GLY A 94 11.19 33.60 -7.60
CA GLY A 94 11.67 34.79 -6.88
C GLY A 94 13.12 35.14 -7.23
N GLY A 95 13.31 36.22 -8.00
CA GLY A 95 14.63 36.69 -8.44
C GLY A 95 15.35 37.60 -7.44
N ALA A 96 16.66 37.79 -7.66
CA ALA A 96 17.40 39.05 -7.45
C ALA A 96 18.86 38.87 -7.91
N ALA A 97 19.42 39.99 -8.37
CA ALA A 97 20.69 40.15 -9.09
C ALA A 97 21.89 40.51 -8.18
N ALA A 98 23.02 40.80 -8.85
CA ALA A 98 24.29 41.41 -8.40
C ALA A 98 25.34 40.41 -7.85
N ASN A 99 26.64 40.45 -8.18
CA ASN A 99 27.54 41.38 -8.87
C ASN A 99 28.79 40.56 -9.31
N ALA A 100 29.37 40.78 -10.51
CA ALA A 100 30.68 41.43 -10.76
C ALA A 100 31.83 41.01 -9.79
N SER A 101 33.06 40.66 -10.18
CA SER A 101 33.89 40.97 -11.35
C SER A 101 35.30 40.37 -11.14
N ASN A 102 36.07 40.24 -12.24
CA ASN A 102 37.55 40.23 -12.31
C ASN A 102 38.29 38.96 -11.79
N ALA A 103 39.37 38.45 -12.41
CA ALA A 103 40.21 38.94 -13.49
C ALA A 103 40.93 37.79 -14.22
N LEU A 104 41.36 38.16 -15.43
CA LEU A 104 42.19 37.52 -16.43
C LEU A 104 43.56 36.99 -15.98
N SER A 105 44.13 36.20 -16.90
CA SER A 105 45.55 35.87 -17.16
C SER A 105 46.04 34.56 -16.54
N GLY A 106 46.73 33.67 -17.25
CA GLY A 106 47.18 33.68 -18.63
C GLY A 106 48.19 32.54 -18.83
N ARG A 107 48.12 31.93 -20.01
CA ARG A 107 49.20 31.22 -20.74
C ARG A 107 49.78 29.89 -20.22
N MET A 108 49.78 28.98 -21.19
CA MET A 108 50.53 27.73 -21.36
C MET A 108 52.03 27.84 -21.09
N ASN A 109 52.65 26.77 -20.56
CA ASN A 109 53.58 25.96 -21.37
C ASN A 109 54.04 24.66 -20.69
N SER A 110 54.16 23.65 -21.55
CA SER A 110 54.88 22.38 -21.38
C SER A 110 56.38 22.61 -21.19
N THR A 111 57.04 21.86 -20.30
CA THR A 111 58.36 21.25 -20.58
C THR A 111 58.73 20.14 -19.59
N THR A 112 59.18 19.02 -20.15
CA THR A 112 59.93 17.93 -19.54
C THR A 112 61.37 18.34 -19.19
N VAL A 113 61.87 18.06 -17.96
CA VAL A 113 63.30 17.77 -17.69
C VAL A 113 63.44 16.89 -16.44
N SER A 114 64.20 15.81 -16.61
CA SER A 114 64.79 14.93 -15.60
C SER A 114 66.21 15.38 -15.22
N THR A 115 66.61 15.38 -13.93
CA THR A 115 67.92 14.88 -13.41
C THR A 115 68.14 15.08 -11.88
N THR A 116 68.35 13.95 -11.18
CA THR A 116 69.39 13.58 -10.18
C THR A 116 69.67 14.30 -8.83
N THR A 117 69.70 13.44 -7.78
CA THR A 117 70.56 13.35 -6.56
C THR A 117 70.42 14.44 -5.47
N SER A 118 70.25 14.14 -4.17
CA SER A 118 71.10 13.29 -3.32
C SER A 118 70.51 12.92 -1.91
N ASN A 119 70.90 11.72 -1.45
CA ASN A 119 71.24 11.21 -0.09
C ASN A 119 70.28 11.16 1.13
N ASN A 120 70.02 9.90 1.55
CA ASN A 120 70.05 9.25 2.89
C ASN A 120 69.48 9.98 4.14
N VAL A 121 68.68 9.33 5.01
CA VAL A 121 69.04 8.23 5.94
C VAL A 121 67.77 7.43 6.40
N GLY A 122 67.89 6.09 6.45
CA GLY A 122 67.27 5.06 7.34
C GLY A 122 65.74 5.06 7.62
N ASN A 123 65.03 3.93 7.70
CA ASN A 123 65.40 2.59 8.15
C ASN A 123 64.36 1.54 7.70
N ASN A 124 64.79 0.27 7.69
CA ASN A 124 64.10 -0.91 7.14
C ASN A 124 62.82 -1.40 7.87
N LEU A 125 61.86 -1.84 7.04
CA LEU A 125 61.15 -3.14 7.00
C LEU A 125 60.89 -3.94 8.30
N SER A 126 59.63 -4.30 8.53
CA SER A 126 59.27 -5.69 8.84
C SER A 126 57.78 -5.99 8.58
N THR A 127 57.57 -6.99 7.72
CA THR A 127 56.39 -7.83 7.59
C THR A 127 56.21 -8.72 8.81
N SER A 128 54.97 -8.94 9.27
CA SER A 128 54.48 -10.28 9.65
C SER A 128 52.98 -10.27 9.95
N SER A 129 52.30 -11.30 9.44
CA SER A 129 50.91 -11.66 9.68
C SER A 129 50.67 -12.06 11.13
N MET A 130 49.43 -11.98 11.64
CA MET A 130 48.91 -13.04 12.49
C MET A 130 47.38 -13.06 12.63
N MET A 131 46.92 -14.28 12.86
CA MET A 131 45.57 -14.83 12.90
C MET A 131 44.63 -14.17 13.92
N VAL A 132 43.33 -14.15 13.59
CA VAL A 132 42.24 -13.86 14.53
C VAL A 132 41.84 -15.16 15.22
N THR A 133 42.10 -15.24 16.52
CA THR A 133 41.60 -16.28 17.41
C THR A 133 40.40 -15.74 18.19
N THR A 134 39.31 -16.48 18.17
CA THR A 134 38.11 -16.30 19.00
C THR A 134 38.40 -16.59 20.47
N THR A 135 38.08 -15.67 21.37
CA THR A 135 37.71 -15.98 22.76
C THR A 135 36.76 -14.94 23.35
N THR A 136 35.68 -15.45 23.91
CA THR A 136 34.69 -14.81 24.77
C THR A 136 35.28 -14.45 26.13
N THR A 137 35.05 -13.23 26.61
CA THR A 137 34.82 -12.93 28.04
C THR A 137 33.95 -11.69 28.20
N LYS A 138 32.93 -11.82 29.05
CA LYS A 138 32.07 -10.73 29.55
C LYS A 138 32.82 -9.94 30.62
N THR A 139 32.71 -8.62 30.57
CA THR A 139 32.62 -7.75 31.76
C THR A 139 31.78 -6.54 31.39
N GLU A 140 30.70 -6.34 32.15
CA GLU A 140 29.82 -5.18 32.09
C GLU A 140 30.46 -4.01 32.83
N GLU A 141 30.48 -2.83 32.22
CA GLU A 141 30.40 -1.57 32.96
C GLU A 141 29.70 -0.51 32.10
N LYS A 142 28.69 0.13 32.71
CA LYS A 142 27.74 1.07 32.11
C LYS A 142 28.41 2.40 31.80
N ASN A 143 28.27 2.87 30.56
CA ASN A 143 28.10 4.31 30.30
C ASN A 143 27.29 4.53 29.02
N GLY A 144 26.13 5.16 29.18
CA GLY A 144 25.19 5.48 28.12
C GLY A 144 25.70 6.62 27.25
N SER A 145 26.12 6.29 26.04
CA SER A 145 26.00 7.16 24.88
C SER A 145 25.57 6.27 23.72
N THR A 146 24.35 6.47 23.24
CA THR A 146 23.82 5.78 22.05
C THR A 146 24.52 6.34 20.81
N HIS A 147 25.80 6.00 20.63
CA HIS A 147 26.35 5.89 19.29
C HIS A 147 25.60 4.74 18.61
N ARG A 148 24.48 5.06 17.95
CA ARG A 148 23.97 4.25 16.85
C ARG A 148 25.15 4.11 15.90
N GLN A 149 25.81 2.94 15.89
CA GLN A 149 26.70 2.57 14.81
C GLN A 149 25.88 2.76 13.53
N ALA A 150 26.25 3.75 12.73
CA ALA A 150 25.63 3.97 11.43
C ALA A 150 25.76 2.64 10.68
N ARG A 151 24.63 2.00 10.37
CA ARG A 151 24.62 0.85 9.48
C ARG A 151 25.30 1.32 8.19
N GLN A 152 26.42 0.70 7.85
CA GLN A 152 26.98 0.86 6.52
C GLN A 152 26.05 0.08 5.58
N ASP A 153 25.12 0.78 4.94
CA ASP A 153 24.16 0.17 4.03
C ASP A 153 24.87 -0.18 2.72
N TRP A 154 25.44 -1.37 2.71
CA TRP A 154 26.08 -2.01 1.57
C TRP A 154 25.02 -2.49 0.57
N THR A 155 24.55 -1.59 -0.31
CA THR A 155 23.43 -1.86 -1.23
C THR A 155 23.86 -2.16 -2.67
N CYS A 156 25.14 -1.98 -2.99
CA CYS A 156 25.66 -2.22 -4.33
C CYS A 156 26.54 -3.47 -4.37
N LEU A 157 26.33 -4.34 -5.36
CA LEU A 157 27.16 -5.50 -5.63
C LEU A 157 27.74 -5.47 -7.04
N ASP A 158 29.08 -5.50 -7.13
CA ASP A 158 29.82 -5.60 -8.38
C ASP A 158 30.48 -6.98 -8.54
N LEU A 159 30.01 -7.72 -9.55
CA LEU A 159 30.50 -9.00 -10.03
C LEU A 159 30.92 -8.92 -11.52
N GLY A 160 31.26 -7.73 -12.02
CA GLY A 160 31.63 -7.53 -13.41
C GLY A 160 33.02 -8.06 -13.74
N GLY A 161 33.21 -8.57 -14.97
CA GLY A 161 34.53 -8.87 -15.54
C GLY A 161 35.28 -10.09 -14.95
N ILE A 162 34.64 -10.88 -14.09
CA ILE A 162 35.27 -12.04 -13.42
C ILE A 162 35.05 -13.37 -14.15
N GLY A 163 34.33 -13.36 -15.27
CA GLY A 163 34.12 -14.55 -16.11
C GLY A 163 33.12 -15.56 -15.57
N LEU A 164 32.11 -15.11 -14.81
CA LEU A 164 31.04 -15.95 -14.26
C LEU A 164 30.27 -16.67 -15.38
N ARG A 165 30.05 -17.97 -15.22
CA ARG A 165 29.17 -18.75 -16.11
C ARG A 165 27.75 -18.91 -15.57
N ASN A 166 27.60 -18.81 -14.26
CA ASN A 166 26.33 -18.89 -13.57
C ASN A 166 26.35 -18.01 -12.32
N VAL A 167 25.17 -17.55 -11.90
CA VAL A 167 24.96 -16.81 -10.66
C VAL A 167 24.18 -17.71 -9.69
N SER A 168 24.63 -17.80 -8.44
CA SER A 168 23.91 -18.58 -7.42
C SER A 168 22.55 -17.95 -7.11
N THR A 169 21.51 -18.78 -6.94
CA THR A 169 20.17 -18.30 -6.54
C THR A 169 20.16 -17.66 -5.15
N ASP A 170 21.16 -17.95 -4.32
CA ASP A 170 21.34 -17.33 -3.01
C ASP A 170 21.58 -15.82 -3.10
N LEU A 171 22.11 -15.32 -4.23
CA LEU A 171 22.28 -13.88 -4.45
C LEU A 171 20.95 -13.13 -4.33
N PHE A 172 19.86 -13.71 -4.83
CA PHE A 172 18.56 -13.06 -4.87
C PHE A 172 17.83 -13.07 -3.51
N LYS A 173 18.48 -13.57 -2.46
CA LYS A 173 18.04 -13.40 -1.07
C LYS A 173 18.40 -12.02 -0.51
N PHE A 174 19.33 -11.30 -1.14
CA PHE A 174 19.73 -9.95 -0.72
C PHE A 174 18.76 -8.89 -1.24
N SER A 175 17.52 -8.88 -0.72
CA SER A 175 16.44 -7.97 -1.15
C SER A 175 16.75 -6.48 -0.93
N PHE A 176 17.80 -6.15 -0.16
CA PHE A 176 18.26 -4.78 0.06
C PHE A 176 19.15 -4.23 -1.07
N LEU A 177 19.54 -5.05 -2.05
CA LEU A 177 20.37 -4.58 -3.16
C LEU A 177 19.62 -3.56 -4.01
N THR A 178 20.27 -2.43 -4.26
CA THR A 178 19.79 -1.34 -5.13
C THR A 178 20.54 -1.32 -6.46
N GLU A 179 21.77 -1.83 -6.50
CA GLU A 179 22.58 -1.87 -7.70
C GLU A 179 23.24 -3.25 -7.87
N LEU A 180 23.10 -3.84 -9.05
CA LEU A 180 23.69 -5.14 -9.38
C LEU A 180 24.42 -5.06 -10.72
N TYR A 181 25.75 -5.22 -10.67
CA TYR A 181 26.60 -5.29 -11.86
C TYR A 181 27.10 -6.71 -12.06
N ILE A 182 26.71 -7.34 -13.17
CA ILE A 182 27.10 -8.69 -13.60
C ILE A 182 27.59 -8.66 -15.06
N ASN A 183 28.03 -7.50 -15.53
CA ASN A 183 28.50 -7.24 -16.88
C ASN A 183 29.84 -7.92 -17.20
N HIS A 184 30.15 -8.12 -18.48
CA HIS A 184 31.38 -8.75 -18.99
C HIS A 184 31.68 -10.11 -18.36
N ASN A 185 30.66 -10.95 -18.32
CA ASN A 185 30.74 -12.33 -17.84
C ASN A 185 30.38 -13.30 -18.98
N LYS A 186 30.17 -14.57 -18.65
CA LYS A 186 29.82 -15.64 -19.60
C LYS A 186 28.44 -16.22 -19.27
N LEU A 187 27.54 -15.40 -18.70
CA LEU A 187 26.20 -15.82 -18.32
C LEU A 187 25.38 -16.13 -19.58
N THR A 188 24.67 -17.25 -19.57
CA THR A 188 23.80 -17.65 -20.69
C THR A 188 22.32 -17.35 -20.45
N ARG A 189 21.96 -17.10 -19.19
CA ARG A 189 20.61 -16.75 -18.74
C ARG A 189 20.70 -15.91 -17.46
N LEU A 190 19.68 -15.09 -17.24
CA LEU A 190 19.37 -14.57 -15.92
C LEU A 190 18.31 -15.48 -15.28
N PRO A 191 18.48 -15.89 -14.01
CA PRO A 191 17.50 -16.72 -13.32
C PRO A 191 16.23 -15.92 -12.96
N SER A 192 15.07 -16.57 -12.90
CA SER A 192 13.78 -15.94 -12.58
C SER A 192 13.74 -15.38 -11.16
N GLU A 193 14.58 -15.90 -10.25
CA GLU A 193 14.71 -15.39 -8.88
C GLU A 193 15.16 -13.92 -8.82
N ILE A 194 15.65 -13.32 -9.92
CA ILE A 194 15.93 -11.89 -10.00
C ILE A 194 14.73 -11.03 -9.60
N GLY A 195 13.50 -11.50 -9.84
CA GLY A 195 12.27 -10.82 -9.42
C GLY A 195 12.09 -10.66 -7.89
N LYS A 196 12.96 -11.28 -7.07
CA LYS A 196 12.99 -11.09 -5.61
C LYS A 196 13.72 -9.81 -5.18
N LEU A 197 14.55 -9.23 -6.05
CA LEU A 197 15.32 -8.01 -5.76
C LEU A 197 14.46 -6.74 -5.96
N ARG A 198 13.31 -6.65 -5.27
CA ARG A 198 12.29 -5.61 -5.49
C ARG A 198 12.77 -4.16 -5.33
N ASN A 199 13.90 -3.95 -4.65
CA ASN A 199 14.52 -2.63 -4.44
C ASN A 199 15.61 -2.28 -5.48
N LEU A 200 15.80 -3.11 -6.51
CA LEU A 200 16.85 -2.90 -7.50
C LEU A 200 16.50 -1.70 -8.40
N VAL A 201 17.42 -0.74 -8.46
CA VAL A 201 17.34 0.49 -9.25
C VAL A 201 18.17 0.39 -10.52
N ILE A 202 19.33 -0.27 -10.44
CA ILE A 202 20.27 -0.43 -11.57
C ILE A 202 20.62 -1.90 -11.73
N LEU A 203 20.47 -2.38 -12.97
CA LEU A 203 20.94 -3.70 -13.40
C LEU A 203 21.83 -3.55 -14.64
N ASP A 204 23.10 -3.94 -14.54
CA ASP A 204 23.99 -4.06 -15.70
C ASP A 204 24.40 -5.52 -15.91
N ALA A 205 23.90 -6.12 -16.99
CA ALA A 205 24.26 -7.45 -17.44
C ALA A 205 24.81 -7.45 -18.88
N SER A 206 25.39 -6.32 -19.30
CA SER A 206 26.00 -6.16 -20.63
C SER A 206 27.18 -7.12 -20.87
N GLY A 207 27.50 -7.45 -22.12
CA GLY A 207 28.67 -8.25 -22.48
C GLY A 207 28.60 -9.68 -21.92
N ASN A 208 27.44 -10.32 -22.06
CA ASN A 208 27.20 -11.71 -21.65
C ASN A 208 26.66 -12.51 -22.86
N ASN A 209 26.25 -13.76 -22.65
CA ASN A 209 25.63 -14.61 -23.66
C ASN A 209 24.13 -14.86 -23.36
N ILE A 210 23.45 -13.88 -22.75
CA ILE A 210 22.05 -14.03 -22.30
C ILE A 210 21.14 -14.14 -23.51
N LYS A 211 20.38 -15.22 -23.60
CA LYS A 211 19.48 -15.50 -24.75
C LYS A 211 18.08 -14.91 -24.60
N ALA A 212 17.62 -14.76 -23.36
CA ALA A 212 16.27 -14.32 -23.04
C ALA A 212 16.28 -13.54 -21.73
N ILE A 213 15.40 -12.54 -21.65
CA ILE A 213 15.11 -11.79 -20.43
C ILE A 213 14.04 -12.58 -19.66
N PRO A 214 14.24 -12.88 -18.37
CA PRO A 214 13.20 -13.52 -17.56
C PRO A 214 12.00 -12.58 -17.38
N PRO A 215 10.75 -13.03 -17.57
CA PRO A 215 9.55 -12.22 -17.34
C PRO A 215 9.49 -11.58 -15.95
N GLU A 216 10.04 -12.27 -14.94
CA GLU A 216 10.10 -11.81 -13.55
C GLU A 216 10.92 -10.53 -13.35
N LEU A 217 11.72 -10.12 -14.35
CA LEU A 217 12.37 -8.81 -14.32
C LEU A 217 11.35 -7.66 -14.30
N GLY A 218 10.14 -7.87 -14.85
CA GLY A 218 9.03 -6.92 -14.75
C GLY A 218 8.55 -6.68 -13.31
N LEU A 219 8.88 -7.55 -12.35
CA LEU A 219 8.49 -7.36 -10.96
C LEU A 219 9.27 -6.24 -10.24
N LEU A 220 10.34 -5.75 -10.85
CA LEU A 220 11.31 -4.81 -10.25
C LEU A 220 11.01 -3.36 -10.64
N VAL A 221 9.86 -2.82 -10.20
CA VAL A 221 9.37 -1.52 -10.67
C VAL A 221 10.20 -0.29 -10.29
N GLU A 222 11.12 -0.44 -9.34
CA GLU A 222 12.07 0.62 -8.97
C GLU A 222 13.26 0.74 -9.95
N LEU A 223 13.35 -0.17 -10.93
CA LEU A 223 14.39 -0.11 -11.97
C LEU A 223 14.29 1.18 -12.78
N ARG A 224 15.43 1.88 -12.87
CA ARG A 224 15.60 3.10 -13.66
C ARG A 224 16.54 2.87 -14.84
N GLU A 225 17.52 1.98 -14.66
CA GLU A 225 18.52 1.66 -15.67
C GLU A 225 18.70 0.14 -15.76
N VAL A 226 18.43 -0.42 -16.95
CA VAL A 226 18.66 -1.83 -17.27
C VAL A 226 19.54 -1.88 -18.50
N LEU A 227 20.77 -2.38 -18.35
CA LEU A 227 21.73 -2.51 -19.43
C LEU A 227 21.94 -3.99 -19.78
N LEU A 228 21.67 -4.33 -21.03
CA LEU A 228 21.73 -5.67 -21.60
C LEU A 228 22.51 -5.65 -22.92
N PHE A 229 23.42 -4.70 -23.11
CA PHE A 229 24.18 -4.56 -24.36
C PHE A 229 24.99 -5.82 -24.69
N ASP A 230 25.23 -6.07 -25.97
CA ASP A 230 26.09 -7.18 -26.44
C ASP A 230 25.75 -8.53 -25.80
N ASN A 231 24.50 -8.96 -25.99
CA ASN A 231 23.99 -10.26 -25.56
C ASN A 231 23.33 -10.97 -26.77
N MET A 232 22.61 -12.07 -26.51
CA MET A 232 21.93 -12.88 -27.53
C MET A 232 20.40 -12.77 -27.44
N ILE A 233 19.89 -11.63 -26.97
CA ILE A 233 18.46 -11.41 -26.74
C ILE A 233 17.74 -11.18 -28.08
N THR A 234 16.68 -11.93 -28.32
CA THR A 234 15.88 -11.83 -29.55
C THR A 234 14.52 -11.16 -29.32
N VAL A 235 13.94 -11.38 -28.14
CA VAL A 235 12.59 -10.94 -27.77
C VAL A 235 12.63 -10.26 -26.40
N ILE A 236 11.84 -9.20 -26.26
CA ILE A 236 11.59 -8.53 -24.98
C ILE A 236 10.22 -8.99 -24.47
N PRO A 237 10.14 -9.60 -23.27
CA PRO A 237 8.88 -10.12 -22.76
C PRO A 237 7.92 -8.95 -22.41
N PRO A 238 6.61 -9.11 -22.64
CA PRO A 238 5.62 -8.04 -22.40
C PRO A 238 5.54 -7.62 -20.93
N GLU A 239 5.90 -8.50 -20.00
CA GLU A 239 5.96 -8.23 -18.56
C GLU A 239 6.93 -7.10 -18.20
N LEU A 240 7.91 -6.78 -19.06
CA LEU A 240 8.76 -5.60 -18.85
C LEU A 240 7.97 -4.28 -18.89
N GLY A 241 6.76 -4.27 -19.44
CA GLY A 241 5.88 -3.11 -19.49
C GLY A 241 5.50 -2.55 -18.10
N THR A 242 5.60 -3.35 -17.04
CA THR A 242 5.36 -2.88 -15.66
C THR A 242 6.46 -1.95 -15.13
N LEU A 243 7.62 -1.86 -15.80
CA LEU A 243 8.76 -1.04 -15.40
C LEU A 243 8.56 0.44 -15.77
N TYR A 244 7.49 1.06 -15.25
CA TYR A 244 7.07 2.41 -15.60
C TYR A 244 8.05 3.52 -15.18
N GLN A 245 8.98 3.23 -14.26
CA GLN A 245 10.04 4.15 -13.85
C GLN A 245 11.32 4.03 -14.71
N LEU A 246 11.36 3.08 -15.65
CA LEU A 246 12.55 2.79 -16.45
C LEU A 246 12.87 3.92 -17.41
N LYS A 247 14.06 4.48 -17.27
CA LYS A 247 14.56 5.58 -18.12
C LYS A 247 15.42 5.04 -19.26
N ILE A 248 16.24 4.04 -18.97
CA ILE A 248 17.22 3.50 -19.90
C ILE A 248 17.08 1.99 -19.98
N LEU A 249 16.75 1.48 -21.17
CA LEU A 249 16.81 0.06 -21.51
C LEU A 249 17.87 -0.15 -22.58
N GLY A 250 19.10 -0.48 -22.18
CA GLY A 250 20.23 -0.72 -23.08
C GLY A 250 20.15 -2.09 -23.75
N VAL A 251 19.92 -2.15 -25.06
CA VAL A 251 19.76 -3.42 -25.80
C VAL A 251 20.51 -3.48 -27.13
N GLU A 252 21.28 -2.45 -27.46
CA GLU A 252 22.19 -2.47 -28.62
C GLU A 252 23.16 -3.67 -28.56
N GLY A 253 23.56 -4.19 -29.73
CA GLY A 253 24.43 -5.38 -29.82
C GLY A 253 23.69 -6.72 -29.66
N ASN A 254 22.36 -6.71 -29.54
CA ASN A 254 21.53 -7.91 -29.51
C ASN A 254 20.84 -8.21 -30.86
N PRO A 255 20.60 -9.48 -31.21
CA PRO A 255 19.81 -9.89 -32.37
C PRO A 255 18.29 -9.70 -32.15
N LEU A 256 17.88 -8.53 -31.68
CA LEU A 256 16.47 -8.19 -31.42
C LEU A 256 15.65 -8.15 -32.72
N GLN A 257 14.39 -8.61 -32.63
CA GLN A 257 13.39 -8.43 -33.68
C GLN A 257 13.19 -6.95 -34.03
N ASP A 258 12.94 -6.67 -35.30
CA ASP A 258 12.88 -5.29 -35.82
C ASP A 258 11.78 -4.45 -35.18
N VAL A 259 10.66 -5.07 -34.77
CA VAL A 259 9.55 -4.37 -34.09
C VAL A 259 10.04 -3.60 -32.86
N TYR A 260 10.87 -4.22 -32.02
CA TYR A 260 11.40 -3.58 -30.81
C TYR A 260 12.42 -2.50 -31.13
N LYS A 261 13.25 -2.70 -32.17
CA LYS A 261 14.22 -1.70 -32.62
C LYS A 261 13.52 -0.46 -33.16
N SER A 262 12.54 -0.64 -34.05
CA SER A 262 11.72 0.46 -34.60
C SER A 262 11.03 1.24 -33.48
N GLN A 263 10.38 0.55 -32.53
CA GLN A 263 9.73 1.22 -31.39
C GLN A 263 10.71 2.02 -30.52
N LEU A 264 11.89 1.46 -30.21
CA LEU A 264 12.94 2.16 -29.46
C LEU A 264 13.49 3.35 -30.23
N MET A 265 13.64 3.24 -31.56
CA MET A 265 14.11 4.32 -32.41
C MET A 265 13.08 5.47 -32.47
N GLU A 266 11.79 5.15 -32.57
CA GLU A 266 10.72 6.14 -32.73
C GLU A 266 10.30 6.79 -31.41
N THR A 267 10.13 5.99 -30.35
CA THR A 267 9.48 6.43 -29.10
C THR A 267 10.37 6.32 -27.86
N GLY A 268 11.60 5.81 -28.02
CA GLY A 268 12.54 5.61 -26.93
C GLY A 268 12.13 4.50 -25.94
N THR A 269 12.84 4.44 -24.81
CA THR A 269 12.57 3.45 -23.75
C THR A 269 11.14 3.54 -23.24
N THR A 270 10.68 4.75 -22.88
CA THR A 270 9.38 4.97 -22.25
C THR A 270 8.21 4.57 -23.17
N GLY A 271 8.31 4.87 -24.47
CA GLY A 271 7.29 4.47 -25.43
C GLY A 271 7.23 2.95 -25.63
N LEU A 272 8.39 2.28 -25.72
CA LEU A 272 8.43 0.82 -25.76
C LEU A 272 7.79 0.19 -24.50
N ILE A 273 8.16 0.65 -23.30
CA ILE A 273 7.59 0.14 -22.05
C ILE A 273 6.07 0.33 -22.01
N THR A 274 5.58 1.49 -22.45
CA THR A 274 4.14 1.77 -22.56
C THR A 274 3.45 0.80 -23.53
N ALA A 275 4.04 0.55 -24.71
CA ALA A 275 3.50 -0.38 -25.69
C ALA A 275 3.49 -1.83 -25.18
N LEU A 276 4.54 -2.26 -24.49
CA LEU A 276 4.62 -3.59 -23.86
C LEU A 276 3.57 -3.75 -22.76
N ARG A 277 3.35 -2.71 -21.94
CA ARG A 277 2.37 -2.71 -20.87
C ARG A 277 0.95 -2.87 -21.41
N ASP A 278 0.58 -2.06 -22.38
CA ASP A 278 -0.79 -2.03 -22.89
C ASP A 278 -1.07 -3.22 -23.83
N GLY A 279 -0.03 -3.80 -24.45
CA GLY A 279 -0.08 -5.01 -25.26
C GLY A 279 0.15 -6.33 -24.49
N CYS A 280 0.34 -6.27 -23.17
CA CYS A 280 0.62 -7.46 -22.37
C CYS A 280 -0.61 -8.38 -22.31
N PRO A 281 -0.49 -9.68 -22.65
CA PRO A 281 -1.59 -10.63 -22.51
C PRO A 281 -2.10 -10.68 -21.08
N VAL A 282 -3.43 -10.71 -20.95
CA VAL A 282 -4.06 -10.82 -19.62
C VAL A 282 -3.75 -12.20 -19.04
N VAL A 283 -3.04 -12.22 -17.92
CA VAL A 283 -2.76 -13.43 -17.13
C VAL A 283 -4.11 -14.07 -16.74
N PRO A 284 -4.22 -15.40 -16.59
CA PRO A 284 -5.46 -16.02 -16.11
C PRO A 284 -5.95 -15.42 -14.79
N PRO A 285 -7.28 -15.37 -14.56
CA PRO A 285 -7.83 -14.85 -13.31
C PRO A 285 -7.35 -15.68 -12.11
N PRO A 286 -7.11 -15.04 -10.95
CA PRO A 286 -6.75 -15.75 -9.74
C PRO A 286 -7.89 -16.67 -9.27
N PRO A 287 -7.59 -17.69 -8.45
CA PRO A 287 -8.62 -18.43 -7.74
C PRO A 287 -9.53 -17.50 -6.93
N GLU A 288 -10.82 -17.84 -6.84
CA GLU A 288 -11.75 -17.13 -5.97
C GLU A 288 -11.30 -17.18 -4.51
N ARG A 289 -11.56 -16.10 -3.76
CA ARG A 289 -11.17 -15.99 -2.36
C ARG A 289 -11.99 -16.96 -1.51
N GLU A 290 -11.30 -17.72 -0.67
CA GLU A 290 -11.93 -18.70 0.21
C GLU A 290 -12.76 -18.05 1.32
N TRP A 291 -13.88 -18.66 1.65
CA TRP A 291 -14.68 -18.34 2.83
C TRP A 291 -14.22 -19.17 4.03
N GLU A 292 -13.95 -18.51 5.16
CA GLU A 292 -13.59 -19.15 6.42
C GLU A 292 -14.77 -19.10 7.39
N LYS A 293 -15.19 -20.25 7.92
CA LYS A 293 -16.16 -20.33 9.02
C LYS A 293 -15.42 -20.34 10.35
N LEU A 294 -15.77 -19.43 11.26
CA LEU A 294 -15.12 -19.28 12.56
C LEU A 294 -15.77 -20.15 13.66
N THR A 295 -17.08 -20.38 13.55
CA THR A 295 -17.83 -21.18 14.53
C THR A 295 -18.13 -22.57 13.99
N SER A 296 -17.88 -23.62 14.78
CA SER A 296 -18.16 -25.02 14.42
C SER A 296 -19.67 -25.33 14.43
N ASP A 297 -20.11 -26.19 13.51
CA ASP A 297 -21.50 -26.51 13.12
C ASP A 297 -22.44 -27.07 14.23
N ASN A 298 -22.08 -27.00 15.52
CA ASN A 298 -22.93 -27.49 16.62
C ASN A 298 -24.23 -26.68 16.81
N ASP A 299 -24.30 -25.45 16.29
CA ASP A 299 -25.54 -24.65 16.28
C ASP A 299 -26.48 -25.02 15.10
N ASP A 300 -25.96 -25.57 13.99
CA ASP A 300 -26.76 -25.95 12.81
C ASP A 300 -27.41 -27.33 12.99
N ALA A 301 -26.87 -28.20 13.87
CA ALA A 301 -27.49 -29.50 14.19
C ALA A 301 -28.84 -29.36 14.93
N ASN A 302 -29.05 -28.24 15.63
CA ASN A 302 -30.32 -27.89 16.26
C ASN A 302 -31.36 -27.40 15.24
N GLU A 303 -30.93 -27.02 14.03
CA GLU A 303 -31.80 -26.52 12.96
C GLU A 303 -32.50 -27.66 12.19
N LYS A 304 -31.86 -28.83 12.07
CA LYS A 304 -32.46 -30.02 11.42
C LYS A 304 -33.39 -30.84 12.31
N SER A 305 -33.24 -30.77 13.64
CA SER A 305 -34.01 -31.61 14.57
C SER A 305 -35.42 -31.08 14.88
N LEU A 306 -35.74 -29.83 14.50
CA LEU A 306 -37.04 -29.20 14.77
C LEU A 306 -38.08 -29.36 13.64
N MET A 307 -37.75 -30.05 12.54
CA MET A 307 -38.61 -30.20 11.36
C MET A 307 -39.48 -31.48 11.33
N VAL A 308 -39.50 -32.30 12.38
CA VAL A 308 -40.35 -33.51 12.42
C VAL A 308 -41.14 -33.58 13.73
N VAL A 309 -42.24 -32.83 13.79
CA VAL A 309 -43.41 -33.21 14.60
C VAL A 309 -44.62 -33.14 13.70
N SER A 310 -44.95 -34.27 13.08
CA SER A 310 -46.23 -34.48 12.41
C SER A 310 -47.26 -34.87 13.47
N ASP A 311 -48.16 -33.95 13.81
CA ASP A 311 -49.42 -34.31 14.45
C ASP A 311 -50.58 -33.94 13.53
N ALA A 312 -51.47 -34.92 13.40
CA ALA A 312 -52.66 -34.89 12.58
C ALA A 312 -53.72 -33.92 13.16
N GLU A 313 -54.65 -33.57 12.26
CA GLU A 313 -55.88 -32.80 12.47
C GLU A 313 -55.79 -31.28 12.22
N GLY A 314 -56.59 -30.86 11.24
CA GLY A 314 -56.49 -29.60 10.54
C GLY A 314 -57.04 -28.40 11.30
N SER A 315 -56.23 -27.33 11.33
CA SER A 315 -56.66 -25.93 11.17
C SER A 315 -55.40 -25.06 11.07
N SER A 316 -55.04 -24.57 9.88
CA SER A 316 -53.78 -23.84 9.67
C SER A 316 -53.98 -22.33 9.69
N VAL A 317 -53.96 -21.75 10.89
CA VAL A 317 -53.33 -20.44 11.10
C VAL A 317 -51.90 -20.74 11.53
N PRO A 318 -50.84 -20.19 10.89
CA PRO A 318 -49.48 -20.48 11.29
C PRO A 318 -49.20 -19.84 12.65
N LYS A 319 -49.29 -20.63 13.72
CA LYS A 319 -48.70 -20.28 15.01
C LYS A 319 -47.20 -20.58 14.92
N LEU A 320 -46.40 -19.52 14.89
CA LEU A 320 -44.94 -19.57 14.97
C LEU A 320 -44.54 -19.95 16.41
N ASN A 321 -44.60 -21.23 16.75
CA ASN A 321 -44.05 -21.74 18.00
C ASN A 321 -42.53 -21.92 17.85
N GLY A 322 -41.75 -21.20 18.66
CA GLY A 322 -40.31 -21.38 18.79
C GLY A 322 -39.48 -20.27 18.10
N SER A 323 -39.16 -19.23 18.87
CA SER A 323 -37.89 -18.47 18.86
C SER A 323 -36.93 -18.76 17.70
N ASN A 324 -37.25 -18.33 16.47
CA ASN A 324 -36.30 -18.38 15.36
C ASN A 324 -35.38 -17.16 15.46
N THR A 325 -34.46 -17.21 16.43
CA THR A 325 -33.72 -16.06 16.99
C THR A 325 -32.27 -15.94 16.52
N ASN A 326 -31.93 -16.54 15.38
CA ASN A 326 -30.60 -16.43 14.76
C ASN A 326 -30.60 -15.37 13.65
N PHE A 327 -30.64 -14.08 14.01
CA PHE A 327 -30.47 -13.02 13.01
C PHE A 327 -29.01 -12.98 12.53
N LYS A 328 -28.78 -13.48 11.32
CA LYS A 328 -27.48 -13.45 10.63
C LYS A 328 -27.51 -12.44 9.48
N PHE A 329 -26.44 -11.68 9.33
CA PHE A 329 -26.26 -10.76 8.21
C PHE A 329 -24.79 -10.64 7.81
N THR A 330 -24.53 -10.27 6.56
CA THR A 330 -23.18 -10.03 6.06
C THR A 330 -22.90 -8.55 5.86
N ALA A 331 -21.67 -8.11 6.15
CA ALA A 331 -21.23 -6.75 5.91
C ALA A 331 -19.91 -6.71 5.15
N MET A 332 -19.84 -5.82 4.16
CA MET A 332 -18.70 -5.60 3.28
C MET A 332 -18.12 -4.20 3.49
N SER A 333 -16.79 -4.06 3.48
CA SER A 333 -16.09 -2.78 3.43
C SER A 333 -15.14 -2.78 2.24
N TYR A 334 -15.17 -1.75 1.40
CA TYR A 334 -14.33 -1.71 0.21
C TYR A 334 -14.03 -0.28 -0.28
N ASN A 335 -12.75 0.09 -0.27
CA ASN A 335 -12.28 1.29 -0.98
C ASN A 335 -12.14 0.95 -2.47
N ILE A 336 -12.91 1.62 -3.33
CA ILE A 336 -13.03 1.28 -4.75
C ILE A 336 -12.04 2.01 -5.67
N LEU A 337 -11.17 2.86 -5.11
CA LEU A 337 -10.23 3.72 -5.84
C LEU A 337 -10.93 4.63 -6.86
N CYS A 338 -11.16 5.89 -6.50
CA CYS A 338 -11.86 6.82 -7.39
C CYS A 338 -11.08 7.06 -8.69
N GLU A 339 -11.79 7.44 -9.76
CA GLU A 339 -11.19 7.69 -11.07
C GLU A 339 -10.08 8.76 -11.01
N ARG A 340 -10.24 9.75 -10.14
CA ARG A 340 -9.29 10.86 -9.99
C ARG A 340 -7.95 10.43 -9.43
N TYR A 341 -7.93 9.42 -8.57
CA TYR A 341 -6.70 8.92 -7.95
C TYR A 341 -6.06 7.80 -8.79
N ALA A 342 -6.84 7.11 -9.61
CA ALA A 342 -6.40 6.09 -10.57
C ALA A 342 -5.58 6.68 -11.76
N THR A 343 -4.45 7.33 -11.47
CA THR A 343 -3.59 7.95 -12.48
C THR A 343 -2.43 7.05 -12.89
N SER A 344 -1.98 7.17 -14.15
CA SER A 344 -0.80 6.44 -14.63
C SER A 344 0.51 6.87 -13.93
N THR A 345 0.52 7.99 -13.20
CA THR A 345 1.68 8.41 -12.40
C THR A 345 1.82 7.54 -11.14
N LEU A 346 0.71 7.23 -10.47
CA LEU A 346 0.69 6.39 -9.26
C LEU A 346 0.70 4.90 -9.62
N TYR A 347 -0.08 4.52 -10.63
CA TYR A 347 -0.30 3.12 -11.02
C TYR A 347 0.30 2.83 -12.41
N GLY A 348 1.49 3.36 -12.70
CA GLY A 348 2.11 3.29 -14.03
C GLY A 348 2.42 1.88 -14.52
N TYR A 349 2.48 0.90 -13.61
CA TYR A 349 2.63 -0.52 -13.91
C TYR A 349 1.34 -1.19 -14.43
N THR A 350 0.19 -0.52 -14.31
CA THR A 350 -1.12 -1.03 -14.74
C THR A 350 -1.39 -0.59 -16.18
N PRO A 351 -1.82 -1.50 -17.08
CA PRO A 351 -2.23 -1.12 -18.43
C PRO A 351 -3.30 -0.02 -18.43
N SER A 352 -3.20 0.91 -19.38
CA SER A 352 -4.11 2.08 -19.41
C SER A 352 -5.58 1.68 -19.57
N TRP A 353 -5.87 0.60 -20.31
CA TRP A 353 -7.22 0.08 -20.46
C TRP A 353 -7.77 -0.54 -19.16
N ALA A 354 -6.90 -1.16 -18.35
CA ALA A 354 -7.29 -1.76 -17.07
C ALA A 354 -7.48 -0.70 -15.98
N LEU A 355 -6.77 0.43 -16.09
CA LEU A 355 -6.90 1.57 -15.18
C LEU A 355 -8.13 2.43 -15.49
N ALA A 356 -8.61 2.41 -16.74
CA ALA A 356 -9.75 3.20 -17.19
C ALA A 356 -11.01 2.87 -16.38
N TRP A 357 -11.74 3.91 -15.96
CA TRP A 357 -12.95 3.75 -15.15
C TRP A 357 -14.02 2.88 -15.82
N SER A 358 -14.16 2.97 -17.15
CA SER A 358 -15.10 2.16 -17.92
C SER A 358 -14.89 0.66 -17.74
N TYR A 359 -13.64 0.21 -17.55
CA TYR A 359 -13.30 -1.19 -17.30
C TYR A 359 -13.44 -1.54 -15.81
N ARG A 360 -12.87 -0.71 -14.92
CA ARG A 360 -12.85 -0.96 -13.47
C ARG A 360 -14.25 -1.02 -12.85
N LYS A 361 -15.15 -0.11 -13.25
CA LYS A 361 -16.50 -0.02 -12.66
C LYS A 361 -17.31 -1.31 -12.84
N ASP A 362 -17.13 -1.99 -13.97
CA ASP A 362 -17.86 -3.23 -14.29
C ASP A 362 -17.36 -4.38 -13.41
N LEU A 363 -16.03 -4.48 -13.22
CA LEU A 363 -15.42 -5.42 -12.29
C LEU A 363 -15.81 -5.15 -10.83
N ILE A 364 -15.81 -3.89 -10.41
CA ILE A 364 -16.26 -3.50 -9.06
C ILE A 364 -17.71 -3.94 -8.87
N MET A 365 -18.61 -3.66 -9.82
CA MET A 365 -20.00 -4.07 -9.73
C MET A 365 -20.16 -5.61 -9.73
N GLN A 366 -19.35 -6.33 -10.50
CA GLN A 366 -19.33 -7.79 -10.48
C GLN A 366 -18.92 -8.32 -9.10
N GLU A 367 -17.91 -7.72 -8.46
CA GLU A 367 -17.47 -8.10 -7.12
C GLU A 367 -18.56 -7.84 -6.06
N LEU A 368 -19.18 -6.65 -6.08
CA LEU A 368 -20.29 -6.31 -5.18
C LEU A 368 -21.49 -7.24 -5.35
N ALA A 369 -21.85 -7.55 -6.60
CA ALA A 369 -22.97 -8.42 -6.91
C ALA A 369 -22.69 -9.90 -6.66
N GLY A 370 -21.42 -10.33 -6.77
CA GLY A 370 -20.99 -11.71 -6.56
C GLY A 370 -21.16 -12.17 -5.12
N TYR A 371 -20.68 -11.36 -4.16
CA TYR A 371 -20.75 -11.70 -2.74
C TYR A 371 -22.13 -11.51 -2.11
N LYS A 372 -23.00 -10.68 -2.71
CA LYS A 372 -24.38 -10.42 -2.23
C LYS A 372 -24.44 -10.04 -0.75
N ALA A 373 -23.50 -9.24 -0.27
CA ALA A 373 -23.46 -8.80 1.12
C ALA A 373 -24.75 -8.05 1.52
N ASP A 374 -25.24 -8.19 2.75
CA ASP A 374 -26.48 -7.52 3.15
C ASP A 374 -26.29 -6.01 3.39
N ILE A 375 -25.09 -5.63 3.83
CA ILE A 375 -24.64 -4.25 4.06
C ILE A 375 -23.31 -4.06 3.34
N ILE A 376 -23.15 -2.97 2.58
CA ILE A 376 -21.94 -2.67 1.81
C ILE A 376 -21.53 -1.23 2.11
N CYS A 377 -20.32 -1.06 2.63
CA CYS A 377 -19.70 0.22 2.92
C CYS A 377 -18.59 0.47 1.90
N LEU A 378 -18.79 1.45 1.03
CA LEU A 378 -17.80 1.86 0.02
C LEU A 378 -17.14 3.18 0.40
N GLN A 379 -15.83 3.26 0.18
CA GLN A 379 -15.06 4.50 0.26
C GLN A 379 -14.61 4.91 -1.15
N GLU A 380 -14.32 6.19 -1.35
CA GLU A 380 -13.88 6.76 -2.64
C GLU A 380 -14.94 6.67 -3.76
N VAL A 381 -16.20 6.86 -3.41
CA VAL A 381 -17.29 6.91 -4.39
C VAL A 381 -17.54 8.36 -4.80
N ASP A 382 -17.38 8.68 -6.08
CA ASP A 382 -17.69 10.00 -6.63
C ASP A 382 -19.21 10.25 -6.70
N VAL A 383 -19.63 11.52 -6.59
CA VAL A 383 -21.06 11.92 -6.65
C VAL A 383 -21.72 11.46 -7.95
N GLU A 384 -21.12 11.77 -9.09
CA GLU A 384 -21.69 11.44 -10.40
C GLU A 384 -21.79 9.93 -10.60
N ASN A 385 -20.75 9.18 -10.24
CA ASN A 385 -20.74 7.72 -10.33
C ASN A 385 -21.78 7.09 -9.38
N PHE A 386 -21.99 7.66 -8.19
CA PHE A 386 -23.03 7.19 -7.29
C PHE A 386 -24.42 7.34 -7.90
N ASP A 387 -24.76 8.54 -8.39
CA ASP A 387 -26.10 8.85 -8.89
C ASP A 387 -26.42 8.17 -10.24
N THR A 388 -25.43 8.08 -11.13
CA THR A 388 -25.64 7.58 -12.51
C THR A 388 -25.44 6.08 -12.64
N PHE A 389 -24.59 5.46 -11.81
CA PHE A 389 -24.19 4.06 -11.96
C PHE A 389 -24.53 3.22 -10.72
N PHE A 390 -23.95 3.53 -9.56
CA PHE A 390 -24.09 2.65 -8.39
C PHE A 390 -25.52 2.61 -7.85
N ALA A 391 -26.18 3.75 -7.67
CA ALA A 391 -27.52 3.79 -7.09
C ALA A 391 -28.58 3.08 -7.97
N PRO A 392 -28.66 3.32 -9.30
CA PRO A 392 -29.58 2.59 -10.16
C PRO A 392 -29.30 1.08 -10.22
N GLU A 393 -28.05 0.67 -10.45
CA GLU A 393 -27.67 -0.75 -10.56
C GLU A 393 -27.92 -1.53 -9.26
N MET A 394 -27.57 -0.93 -8.12
CA MET A 394 -27.79 -1.54 -6.82
C MET A 394 -29.29 -1.57 -6.45
N SER A 395 -30.07 -0.56 -6.88
CA SER A 395 -31.52 -0.56 -6.69
C SER A 395 -32.21 -1.71 -7.42
N ILE A 396 -31.78 -2.04 -8.65
CA ILE A 396 -32.28 -3.21 -9.39
C ILE A 396 -32.00 -4.51 -8.61
N LYS A 397 -30.85 -4.57 -7.92
CA LYS A 397 -30.45 -5.71 -7.08
C LYS A 397 -31.10 -5.71 -5.68
N GLY A 398 -32.02 -4.76 -5.40
CA GLY A 398 -32.79 -4.70 -4.14
C GLY A 398 -32.12 -3.92 -3.00
N TYR A 399 -31.07 -3.16 -3.29
CA TYR A 399 -30.37 -2.33 -2.31
C TYR A 399 -30.87 -0.89 -2.33
N LYS A 400 -30.75 -0.23 -1.18
CA LYS A 400 -30.88 1.22 -1.08
C LYS A 400 -29.54 1.79 -0.63
N GLY A 401 -29.04 2.78 -1.36
CA GLY A 401 -27.78 3.46 -1.08
C GLY A 401 -27.98 4.79 -0.38
N VAL A 402 -27.03 5.14 0.48
CA VAL A 402 -26.84 6.47 1.03
C VAL A 402 -25.42 6.91 0.72
N HIS A 403 -25.26 8.06 0.07
CA HIS A 403 -23.95 8.65 -0.22
C HIS A 403 -23.78 10.00 0.47
N PHE A 404 -22.53 10.29 0.83
CA PHE A 404 -22.13 11.63 1.24
C PHE A 404 -20.71 11.95 0.72
N PRO A 405 -20.56 12.99 -0.12
CA PRO A 405 -19.26 13.45 -0.58
C PRO A 405 -18.48 14.19 0.52
N LYS A 406 -17.16 14.29 0.37
CA LYS A 406 -16.30 15.10 1.26
C LYS A 406 -16.73 16.58 1.28
N SER A 407 -16.53 17.26 2.41
CA SER A 407 -17.08 18.59 2.69
C SER A 407 -16.70 19.67 1.67
N ARG A 408 -15.56 19.53 0.98
CA ARG A 408 -15.09 20.46 -0.06
C ARG A 408 -16.06 20.67 -1.22
N VAL A 409 -17.01 19.75 -1.43
CA VAL A 409 -18.09 19.89 -2.43
C VAL A 409 -18.84 21.23 -2.28
N ARG A 410 -18.96 21.78 -1.07
CA ARG A 410 -19.73 23.01 -0.82
C ARG A 410 -19.09 24.27 -1.39
N THR A 411 -17.76 24.30 -1.52
CA THR A 411 -17.00 25.46 -1.98
C THR A 411 -16.58 25.38 -3.45
N MET A 412 -16.78 24.22 -4.09
CA MET A 412 -16.40 23.98 -5.49
C MET A 412 -17.49 24.40 -6.48
N ASN A 413 -17.12 24.54 -7.75
CA ASN A 413 -18.06 24.76 -8.86
C ASN A 413 -18.84 23.47 -9.20
N GLU A 414 -19.94 23.57 -9.97
CA GLU A 414 -20.84 22.43 -10.20
C GLU A 414 -20.16 21.22 -10.88
N VAL A 415 -19.20 21.47 -11.78
CA VAL A 415 -18.47 20.41 -12.50
C VAL A 415 -17.52 19.67 -11.57
N GLU A 416 -16.75 20.39 -10.75
CA GLU A 416 -15.82 19.81 -9.79
C GLU A 416 -16.53 19.05 -8.68
N ARG A 417 -17.75 19.48 -8.30
CA ARG A 417 -18.58 18.79 -7.30
C ARG A 417 -18.91 17.35 -7.68
N ARG A 418 -19.13 17.10 -8.96
CA ARG A 418 -19.52 15.78 -9.50
C ARG A 418 -18.44 14.72 -9.30
N VAL A 419 -17.17 15.15 -9.29
CA VAL A 419 -15.98 14.31 -9.13
C VAL A 419 -15.40 14.35 -7.71
N VAL A 420 -16.16 14.86 -6.73
CA VAL A 420 -15.76 14.78 -5.32
C VAL A 420 -16.13 13.40 -4.78
N ASP A 421 -15.13 12.70 -4.30
CA ASP A 421 -15.29 11.39 -3.68
C ASP A 421 -15.89 11.49 -2.27
N GLY A 422 -16.43 10.37 -1.80
CA GLY A 422 -17.11 10.25 -0.52
C GLY A 422 -17.32 8.81 -0.07
N CYS A 423 -18.17 8.66 0.95
CA CYS A 423 -18.54 7.35 1.49
C CYS A 423 -19.97 7.01 1.07
N ALA A 424 -20.19 5.77 0.65
CA ALA A 424 -21.52 5.23 0.36
C ALA A 424 -21.82 4.01 1.23
N THR A 425 -23.04 3.91 1.75
CA THR A 425 -23.53 2.72 2.45
C THR A 425 -24.77 2.20 1.75
N PHE A 426 -24.70 0.96 1.24
CA PHE A 426 -25.82 0.23 0.68
C PHE A 426 -26.31 -0.82 1.66
N PHE A 427 -27.62 -1.03 1.72
CA PHE A 427 -28.22 -2.09 2.51
C PHE A 427 -29.40 -2.72 1.77
N LYS A 428 -29.62 -4.02 1.96
CA LYS A 428 -30.76 -4.71 1.35
C LYS A 428 -32.07 -4.23 1.95
N THR A 429 -32.96 -3.76 1.09
CA THR A 429 -34.30 -3.29 1.48
C THR A 429 -35.22 -4.43 1.90
N SER A 430 -34.90 -5.68 1.55
CA SER A 430 -35.63 -6.86 2.03
C SER A 430 -35.39 -7.14 3.52
N LYS A 431 -34.18 -6.87 4.03
CA LYS A 431 -33.79 -7.17 5.41
C LYS A 431 -33.86 -5.97 6.36
N PHE A 432 -33.64 -4.74 5.88
CA PHE A 432 -33.50 -3.57 6.75
C PHE A 432 -34.43 -2.41 6.38
N TYR A 433 -34.93 -1.72 7.39
CA TYR A 433 -35.46 -0.36 7.30
C TYR A 433 -34.41 0.65 7.77
N MET A 434 -34.24 1.74 7.01
CA MET A 434 -33.41 2.86 7.45
C MET A 434 -34.26 3.87 8.22
N HIS A 435 -33.81 4.22 9.42
CA HIS A 435 -34.41 5.27 10.26
C HIS A 435 -34.03 6.65 9.78
N GLU A 436 -32.77 6.99 9.99
CA GLU A 436 -32.13 8.23 9.57
C GLU A 436 -30.67 7.94 9.20
N LYS A 437 -30.06 8.92 8.54
CA LYS A 437 -28.61 8.98 8.34
C LYS A 437 -28.07 10.14 9.16
N SER A 438 -26.91 9.95 9.77
CA SER A 438 -26.15 11.01 10.43
C SER A 438 -24.80 11.13 9.74
N ILE A 439 -24.35 12.36 9.54
CA ILE A 439 -23.09 12.65 8.84
C ILE A 439 -22.16 13.32 9.82
N ILE A 440 -20.91 12.87 9.84
CA ILE A 440 -19.84 13.47 10.62
C ILE A 440 -18.87 14.09 9.63
N GLU A 441 -18.79 15.42 9.65
CA GLU A 441 -17.74 16.19 9.00
C GLU A 441 -16.69 16.51 10.07
N PHE A 442 -15.50 15.89 10.00
CA PHE A 442 -14.53 16.00 11.10
C PHE A 442 -14.02 17.43 11.32
N ASN A 443 -13.97 18.24 10.26
CA ASN A 443 -13.62 19.66 10.36
C ASN A 443 -14.65 20.52 11.12
N GLN A 444 -15.89 20.07 11.23
CA GLN A 444 -17.00 20.82 11.82
C GLN A 444 -17.77 19.97 12.85
N ALA A 445 -17.12 18.92 13.37
CA ALA A 445 -17.77 17.93 14.23
C ALA A 445 -18.51 18.63 15.38
N PRO A 446 -19.79 18.30 15.63
CA PRO A 446 -20.58 18.94 16.69
C PRO A 446 -19.93 18.84 18.07
N SER A 447 -19.20 17.76 18.35
CA SER A 447 -18.39 17.55 19.55
C SER A 447 -17.45 18.72 19.85
N LEU A 448 -16.83 19.32 18.82
CA LEU A 448 -15.94 20.48 18.95
C LEU A 448 -16.65 21.74 19.42
N ARG A 449 -17.96 21.89 19.12
CA ARG A 449 -18.74 23.09 19.49
C ARG A 449 -19.42 22.97 20.86
N ARG A 450 -19.61 21.73 21.36
CA ARG A 450 -20.46 21.46 22.53
C ARG A 450 -19.72 21.47 23.87
N GLN A 451 -18.45 21.08 23.89
CA GLN A 451 -17.75 20.81 25.16
C GLN A 451 -17.06 22.04 25.79
N ASN A 452 -17.27 23.28 25.31
CA ASN A 452 -16.46 24.44 25.73
C ASN A 452 -14.94 24.18 25.64
N ILE A 453 -14.52 23.24 24.79
CA ILE A 453 -13.12 22.91 24.58
C ILE A 453 -12.47 24.16 24.00
N LYS A 454 -11.42 24.66 24.67
CA LYS A 454 -10.54 25.66 24.06
C LYS A 454 -9.86 24.99 22.87
N LEU A 455 -10.36 25.29 21.68
CA LEU A 455 -9.76 24.81 20.44
C LEU A 455 -8.32 25.32 20.37
N THR A 456 -7.36 24.39 20.47
CA THR A 456 -5.93 24.69 20.39
C THR A 456 -5.54 25.06 18.97
N SER A 457 -4.41 25.76 18.80
CA SER A 457 -3.89 26.10 17.47
C SER A 457 -3.67 24.87 16.58
N ASN A 458 -3.28 23.74 17.16
CA ASN A 458 -3.10 22.48 16.42
C ASN A 458 -4.41 21.90 15.91
N MET A 459 -5.51 22.03 16.68
CA MET A 459 -6.84 21.60 16.23
C MET A 459 -7.26 22.36 14.95
N TYR A 460 -7.08 23.68 14.94
CA TYR A 460 -7.41 24.50 13.78
C TYR A 460 -6.51 24.21 12.57
N ASN A 461 -5.19 24.15 12.78
CA ASN A 461 -4.24 24.06 11.67
C ASN A 461 -4.15 22.65 11.07
N ARG A 462 -4.22 21.61 11.91
CA ARG A 462 -3.95 20.23 11.48
C ARG A 462 -5.21 19.44 11.19
N VAL A 463 -6.21 19.51 12.08
CA VAL A 463 -7.44 18.68 12.02
C VAL A 463 -8.55 19.36 11.23
N MET A 464 -8.89 20.62 11.54
CA MET A 464 -10.00 21.33 10.89
C MET A 464 -9.75 21.66 9.41
N THR A 465 -8.49 21.63 8.96
CA THR A 465 -8.14 21.79 7.54
C THR A 465 -8.41 20.54 6.70
N LYS A 466 -8.76 19.40 7.32
CA LYS A 466 -9.03 18.15 6.62
C LYS A 466 -10.53 17.93 6.45
N ASP A 467 -10.95 17.58 5.25
CA ASP A 467 -12.34 17.47 4.83
C ASP A 467 -12.87 16.02 4.81
N ASN A 468 -12.19 15.13 5.54
CA ASN A 468 -12.62 13.75 5.72
C ASN A 468 -14.01 13.68 6.38
N VAL A 469 -14.75 12.63 6.06
CA VAL A 469 -16.13 12.43 6.50
C VAL A 469 -16.37 11.00 6.97
N SER A 470 -17.42 10.82 7.77
CA SER A 470 -17.97 9.51 8.11
C SER A 470 -19.50 9.55 8.02
N VAL A 471 -20.08 8.46 7.50
CA VAL A 471 -21.53 8.33 7.31
C VAL A 471 -22.06 7.26 8.25
N LEU A 472 -22.99 7.62 9.13
CA LEU A 472 -23.68 6.72 10.02
C LEU A 472 -25.08 6.44 9.48
N THR A 473 -25.39 5.17 9.29
CA THR A 473 -26.71 4.70 8.86
C THR A 473 -27.37 3.93 9.98
N LEU A 474 -28.55 4.39 10.41
CA LEU A 474 -29.33 3.73 11.46
C LEU A 474 -30.33 2.76 10.83
N LEU A 475 -30.13 1.47 11.08
CA LEU A 475 -30.89 0.39 10.49
C LEU A 475 -31.72 -0.34 11.56
N GLU A 476 -32.88 -0.82 11.16
CA GLU A 476 -33.75 -1.71 11.94
C GLU A 476 -34.08 -2.95 11.08
N SER A 477 -33.83 -4.14 11.62
CA SER A 477 -34.14 -5.41 10.95
C SER A 477 -35.64 -5.59 10.79
N LYS A 478 -36.09 -5.96 9.60
CA LYS A 478 -37.50 -6.26 9.31
C LYS A 478 -37.96 -7.59 9.89
N GLU A 479 -37.04 -8.53 10.07
CA GLU A 479 -37.33 -9.89 10.53
C GLU A 479 -37.42 -9.95 12.06
N THR A 480 -36.52 -9.25 12.75
CA THR A 480 -36.38 -9.36 14.21
C THR A 480 -36.62 -8.06 14.97
N GLY A 481 -36.65 -6.90 14.28
CA GLY A 481 -36.73 -5.59 14.94
C GLY A 481 -35.45 -5.16 15.65
N HIS A 482 -34.34 -5.91 15.52
CA HIS A 482 -33.04 -5.50 16.05
C HIS A 482 -32.57 -4.22 15.35
N ARG A 483 -32.13 -3.25 16.15
CA ARG A 483 -31.45 -2.04 15.70
C ARG A 483 -29.97 -2.31 15.46
N LEU A 484 -29.41 -1.65 14.46
CA LEU A 484 -28.01 -1.73 14.06
C LEU A 484 -27.54 -0.34 13.61
N ILE A 485 -26.38 0.09 14.08
CA ILE A 485 -25.72 1.30 13.61
C ILE A 485 -24.55 0.90 12.72
N VAL A 486 -24.52 1.40 11.49
CA VAL A 486 -23.41 1.17 10.55
C VAL A 486 -22.71 2.49 10.30
N ALA A 487 -21.46 2.61 10.74
CA ALA A 487 -20.58 3.73 10.43
C ALA A 487 -19.66 3.35 9.26
N ASN A 488 -19.57 4.22 8.27
CA ASN A 488 -18.64 4.10 7.14
C ASN A 488 -17.68 5.30 7.15
N CYS A 489 -16.39 5.07 7.40
CA CYS A 489 -15.38 6.11 7.52
C CYS A 489 -14.30 6.05 6.42
N HIS A 490 -13.78 7.23 6.07
CA HIS A 490 -12.55 7.38 5.29
C HIS A 490 -11.66 8.43 5.99
N ILE A 491 -10.73 7.95 6.79
CA ILE A 491 -9.81 8.74 7.63
C ILE A 491 -8.66 9.31 6.79
N HIS A 492 -8.04 10.39 7.27
CA HIS A 492 -6.94 11.05 6.56
C HIS A 492 -5.79 10.09 6.21
N TRP A 493 -5.24 10.22 5.00
CA TRP A 493 -4.29 9.25 4.44
C TRP A 493 -2.83 9.47 4.87
N ASP A 494 -2.40 10.73 5.02
CA ASP A 494 -0.98 11.08 5.16
C ASP A 494 -0.34 10.44 6.41
N PRO A 495 0.72 9.61 6.26
CA PRO A 495 1.43 8.98 7.39
C PRO A 495 2.02 9.97 8.40
N GLN A 496 2.30 11.21 8.01
CA GLN A 496 2.86 12.25 8.89
C GLN A 496 1.82 12.85 9.86
N PHE A 497 0.54 12.52 9.69
CA PHE A 497 -0.56 13.07 10.47
C PHE A 497 -1.24 12.00 11.33
N ARG A 498 -0.45 11.16 12.03
CA ARG A 498 -0.99 10.12 12.94
C ARG A 498 -1.91 10.71 14.01
N ASP A 499 -1.58 11.90 14.49
CA ASP A 499 -2.37 12.67 15.44
C ASP A 499 -3.74 13.07 14.89
N VAL A 500 -3.81 13.49 13.63
CA VAL A 500 -5.09 13.82 12.98
C VAL A 500 -5.96 12.57 12.81
N LYS A 501 -5.37 11.43 12.42
CA LYS A 501 -6.10 10.16 12.29
C LYS A 501 -6.71 9.76 13.63
N LEU A 502 -5.92 9.82 14.71
CA LEU A 502 -6.38 9.55 16.07
C LEU A 502 -7.48 10.51 16.52
N MET A 503 -7.33 11.81 16.24
CA MET A 503 -8.35 12.81 16.55
C MET A 503 -9.66 12.58 15.78
N GLN A 504 -9.59 12.25 14.50
CA GLN A 504 -10.78 11.95 13.69
C GLN A 504 -11.55 10.75 14.25
N VAL A 505 -10.83 9.70 14.68
CA VAL A 505 -11.46 8.53 15.30
C VAL A 505 -12.00 8.83 16.69
N ALA A 506 -11.32 9.65 17.50
CA ALA A 506 -11.87 10.12 18.78
C ALA A 506 -13.20 10.89 18.59
N MET A 507 -13.25 11.79 17.60
CA MET A 507 -14.48 12.52 17.24
C MET A 507 -15.58 11.59 16.71
N LEU A 508 -15.21 10.57 15.91
CA LEU A 508 -16.14 9.56 15.43
C LEU A 508 -16.84 8.85 16.59
N MET A 509 -16.08 8.42 17.60
CA MET A 509 -16.63 7.72 18.76
C MET A 509 -17.52 8.61 19.64
N ASP A 510 -17.16 9.88 19.80
CA ASP A 510 -17.98 10.85 20.54
C ASP A 510 -19.33 11.12 19.86
N GLU A 511 -19.33 11.29 18.55
CA GLU A 511 -20.57 11.49 17.78
C GLU A 511 -21.40 10.21 17.69
N LEU A 512 -20.76 9.05 17.56
CA LEU A 512 -21.42 7.75 17.58
C LEU A 512 -22.20 7.54 18.89
N ALA A 513 -21.62 7.86 20.04
CA ALA A 513 -22.31 7.74 21.34
C ALA A 513 -23.58 8.61 21.41
N GLN A 514 -23.51 9.83 20.86
CA GLN A 514 -24.65 10.75 20.83
C GLN A 514 -25.75 10.27 19.89
N VAL A 515 -25.37 9.79 18.70
CA VAL A 515 -26.30 9.21 17.73
C VAL A 515 -26.95 7.94 18.30
N ALA A 516 -26.19 7.07 18.95
CA ALA A 516 -26.70 5.87 19.59
C ALA A 516 -27.69 6.19 20.71
N THR A 517 -27.41 7.20 21.53
CA THR A 517 -28.32 7.69 22.59
C THR A 517 -29.64 8.17 22.00
N ARG A 518 -29.59 8.98 20.93
CA ARG A 518 -30.79 9.42 20.23
C ARG A 518 -31.54 8.26 19.60
N PHE A 519 -30.83 7.31 18.99
CA PHE A 519 -31.45 6.18 18.34
C PHE A 519 -32.19 5.29 19.32
N CYS A 520 -31.70 5.16 20.56
CA CYS A 520 -32.37 4.42 21.62
C CYS A 520 -33.79 4.94 21.90
N SER A 521 -33.98 6.26 21.94
CA SER A 521 -35.27 6.89 22.25
C SER A 521 -36.25 7.01 21.07
N MET A 522 -35.83 6.70 19.85
CA MET A 522 -36.71 6.77 18.67
C MET A 522 -37.77 5.66 18.68
N PRO A 523 -38.98 5.91 18.15
CA PRO A 523 -39.98 4.87 17.92
C PRO A 523 -39.54 3.92 16.78
N SER A 524 -39.96 2.66 16.83
CA SER A 524 -39.74 1.69 15.75
C SER A 524 -40.50 2.09 14.48
N LYS A 525 -39.93 1.79 13.30
CA LYS A 525 -40.63 1.95 12.01
C LYS A 525 -41.50 0.76 11.64
N LEU A 526 -41.42 -0.34 12.39
CA LEU A 526 -42.25 -1.51 12.19
C LEU A 526 -43.69 -1.25 12.70
N PRO A 527 -44.71 -1.87 12.08
CA PRO A 527 -46.09 -1.74 12.54
C PRO A 527 -46.23 -2.08 14.03
N PRO A 528 -47.10 -1.39 14.79
CA PRO A 528 -47.23 -1.57 16.25
C PRO A 528 -47.54 -3.00 16.68
N ASP A 529 -48.31 -3.73 15.88
CA ASP A 529 -48.74 -5.10 16.18
C ASP A 529 -47.74 -6.17 15.72
N TYR A 530 -46.73 -5.79 14.92
CA TYR A 530 -45.75 -6.71 14.36
C TYR A 530 -44.60 -6.93 15.36
N LEU A 531 -44.35 -8.19 15.75
CA LEU A 531 -43.31 -8.60 16.72
C LEU A 531 -43.44 -7.97 18.12
N LYS A 532 -44.66 -7.63 18.55
CA LYS A 532 -44.89 -6.88 19.80
C LYS A 532 -44.22 -7.50 21.03
N ASP A 533 -44.23 -8.83 21.16
CA ASP A 533 -43.66 -9.55 22.30
C ASP A 533 -42.19 -9.95 22.10
N SER A 534 -41.69 -9.94 20.87
CA SER A 534 -40.34 -10.38 20.51
C SER A 534 -39.40 -9.24 20.10
N ARG A 535 -39.88 -8.00 20.10
CA ARG A 535 -39.10 -6.82 19.70
C ARG A 535 -38.07 -6.48 20.78
N PRO A 536 -36.79 -6.34 20.41
CA PRO A 536 -35.74 -5.94 21.34
C PRO A 536 -36.01 -4.54 21.89
N THR A 537 -35.86 -4.38 23.21
CA THR A 537 -35.87 -3.08 23.87
C THR A 537 -34.47 -2.76 24.36
N TYR A 538 -34.04 -1.52 24.16
CA TYR A 538 -32.70 -1.08 24.51
C TYR A 538 -32.80 -0.21 25.76
N SER A 539 -32.29 -0.69 26.88
CA SER A 539 -32.21 0.08 28.13
C SER A 539 -31.08 1.11 28.10
N ASP A 540 -30.04 0.84 27.31
CA ASP A 540 -28.84 1.67 27.15
C ASP A 540 -28.39 1.64 25.67
N TYR A 541 -27.75 2.70 25.22
CA TYR A 541 -27.27 2.83 23.84
C TYR A 541 -26.11 1.88 23.54
N THR A 542 -25.35 1.47 24.56
CA THR A 542 -24.26 0.49 24.45
C THR A 542 -24.75 -0.91 24.04
N LYS A 543 -26.04 -1.20 24.24
CA LYS A 543 -26.67 -2.46 23.85
C LYS A 543 -27.05 -2.51 22.37
N ILE A 544 -27.02 -1.38 21.67
CA ILE A 544 -27.30 -1.35 20.23
C ILE A 544 -26.04 -1.86 19.51
N PRO A 545 -26.14 -2.94 18.71
CA PRO A 545 -25.06 -3.37 17.84
C PRO A 545 -24.50 -2.23 16.98
N VAL A 546 -23.17 -2.07 16.97
CA VAL A 546 -22.49 -1.12 16.09
C VAL A 546 -21.50 -1.86 15.22
N LEU A 547 -21.51 -1.51 13.93
CA LEU A 547 -20.52 -1.89 12.93
C LEU A 547 -19.80 -0.62 12.45
N ILE A 548 -18.47 -0.59 12.50
CA ILE A 548 -17.66 0.51 11.98
C ILE A 548 -16.77 -0.05 10.88
N CYS A 549 -17.09 0.28 9.63
CA CYS A 549 -16.36 -0.10 8.44
C CYS A 549 -15.62 1.12 7.89
N GLY A 550 -14.46 0.90 7.29
CA GLY A 550 -13.82 1.98 6.56
C GLY A 550 -12.35 1.78 6.30
N ASP A 551 -11.81 2.75 5.57
CA ASP A 551 -10.39 2.98 5.42
C ASP A 551 -9.91 3.91 6.55
N PHE A 552 -9.12 3.35 7.46
CA PHE A 552 -8.55 4.08 8.59
C PHE A 552 -7.18 4.67 8.28
N ASN A 553 -6.57 4.29 7.14
CA ASN A 553 -5.22 4.70 6.76
C ASN A 553 -4.20 4.49 7.90
N SER A 554 -4.42 3.50 8.76
CA SER A 554 -3.67 3.29 10.00
C SER A 554 -3.32 1.81 10.14
N SER A 555 -2.04 1.50 10.32
CA SER A 555 -1.55 0.12 10.39
C SER A 555 -1.66 -0.48 11.79
N PRO A 556 -1.58 -1.82 11.93
CA PRO A 556 -1.53 -2.49 13.23
C PRO A 556 -0.46 -1.90 14.15
N GLY A 557 -0.80 -1.67 15.42
CA GLY A 557 0.06 -1.01 16.41
C GLY A 557 0.04 0.52 16.39
N SER A 558 -0.86 1.13 15.60
CA SER A 558 -1.15 2.56 15.71
C SER A 558 -2.11 2.85 16.86
N GLY A 559 -1.99 4.05 17.44
CA GLY A 559 -2.85 4.54 18.51
C GLY A 559 -4.32 4.61 18.13
N VAL A 560 -4.64 4.69 16.83
CA VAL A 560 -6.01 4.62 16.31
C VAL A 560 -6.65 3.27 16.62
N LEU A 561 -5.97 2.17 16.30
CA LEU A 561 -6.49 0.83 16.48
C LEU A 561 -6.43 0.41 17.96
N ASP A 562 -5.40 0.87 18.67
CA ASP A 562 -5.31 0.69 20.12
C ASP A 562 -6.45 1.41 20.84
N PHE A 563 -6.81 2.62 20.42
CA PHE A 563 -7.96 3.34 20.96
C PHE A 563 -9.27 2.59 20.71
N LEU A 564 -9.51 2.12 19.47
CA LEU A 564 -10.72 1.37 19.12
C LEU A 564 -10.83 0.04 19.88
N SER A 565 -9.73 -0.67 20.06
CA SER A 565 -9.72 -1.99 20.71
C SER A 565 -9.74 -1.93 22.23
N SER A 566 -8.94 -1.05 22.84
CA SER A 566 -8.85 -0.92 24.31
C SER A 566 -9.96 -0.05 24.89
N GLY A 567 -10.59 0.79 24.07
CA GLY A 567 -11.59 1.76 24.50
C GLY A 567 -11.03 2.98 25.20
N LYS A 568 -9.70 3.14 25.30
CA LYS A 568 -9.07 4.30 25.94
C LYS A 568 -7.77 4.68 25.24
N VAL A 569 -7.51 5.97 25.13
CA VAL A 569 -6.21 6.51 24.70
C VAL A 569 -5.66 7.38 25.81
N GLU A 570 -4.39 7.15 26.13
CA GLU A 570 -3.69 7.89 27.18
C GLU A 570 -3.30 9.32 26.71
N PRO A 571 -3.29 10.31 27.62
CA PRO A 571 -2.91 11.71 27.37
C PRO A 571 -1.62 11.91 26.55
N HIS A 572 -0.59 11.08 26.80
CA HIS A 572 0.75 11.22 26.23
C HIS A 572 1.09 10.10 25.23
N HIS A 573 0.09 9.62 24.50
CA HIS A 573 0.31 8.63 23.45
C HIS A 573 1.26 9.16 22.36
N GLU A 574 2.15 8.30 21.85
CA GLU A 574 3.17 8.68 20.85
C GLU A 574 2.55 9.34 19.61
N ASP A 575 1.43 8.81 19.15
CA ASP A 575 0.73 9.29 17.97
C ASP A 575 0.18 10.71 18.09
N PHE A 576 0.07 11.30 19.29
CA PHE A 576 -0.22 12.74 19.41
C PHE A 576 0.98 13.63 19.04
N MET A 577 2.18 13.08 18.85
CA MET A 577 3.39 13.79 18.40
C MET A 577 3.74 15.02 19.24
N ASN A 578 3.48 14.99 20.54
CA ASN A 578 3.62 16.13 21.47
C ASN A 578 2.76 17.35 21.09
N ASN A 579 1.75 17.19 20.23
CA ASN A 579 0.80 18.24 19.90
C ASN A 579 -0.30 18.31 20.96
N ASP A 580 -0.65 19.53 21.36
CA ASP A 580 -1.76 19.78 22.28
C ASP A 580 -3.09 19.90 21.53
N TYR A 581 -4.05 19.05 21.90
CA TYR A 581 -5.44 19.03 21.40
C TYR A 581 -6.46 19.35 22.49
N GLY A 582 -6.02 19.99 23.59
CA GLY A 582 -6.87 20.41 24.69
C GLY A 582 -7.31 19.22 25.53
N ASP A 583 -8.62 19.11 25.80
CA ASP A 583 -9.17 18.08 26.68
C ASP A 583 -8.86 16.64 26.21
N TYR A 584 -8.75 16.44 24.90
CA TYR A 584 -8.39 15.14 24.30
C TYR A 584 -6.99 14.67 24.71
N THR A 585 -6.03 15.58 24.80
CA THR A 585 -4.65 15.28 25.21
C THR A 585 -4.40 15.48 26.69
N PHE A 586 -5.21 16.29 27.38
CA PHE A 586 -5.03 16.56 28.80
C PHE A 586 -5.58 15.42 29.68
N ASN A 587 -6.80 14.97 29.39
CA ASN A 587 -7.46 13.90 30.15
C ASN A 587 -7.41 12.54 29.44
N GLY A 588 -6.89 12.51 28.22
CA GLY A 588 -7.07 11.38 27.31
C GLY A 588 -8.52 11.29 26.84
N ARG A 589 -8.85 10.20 26.15
CA ARG A 589 -10.24 9.92 25.74
C ARG A 589 -10.57 8.46 25.96
N SER A 590 -11.82 8.17 26.28
CA SER A 590 -12.34 6.82 26.36
C SER A 590 -13.69 6.70 25.69
N HIS A 591 -14.05 5.50 25.26
CA HIS A 591 -15.35 5.17 24.71
C HIS A 591 -15.91 3.88 25.32
N PRO A 592 -17.24 3.76 25.46
CA PRO A 592 -17.86 2.60 26.13
C PRO A 592 -18.05 1.39 25.21
N PHE A 593 -17.82 1.55 23.90
CA PHE A 593 -18.03 0.49 22.92
C PHE A 593 -16.93 -0.58 23.02
N ASN A 594 -17.29 -1.81 23.37
CA ASN A 594 -16.39 -2.96 23.38
C ASN A 594 -16.19 -3.49 21.95
N LEU A 595 -15.31 -2.82 21.18
CA LEU A 595 -15.10 -3.11 19.77
C LEU A 595 -14.02 -4.16 19.56
N LYS A 596 -14.24 -5.00 18.54
CA LYS A 596 -13.26 -5.97 18.07
C LYS A 596 -13.16 -5.91 16.55
N SER A 597 -11.95 -6.00 16.02
CA SER A 597 -11.73 -6.13 14.57
C SER A 597 -12.05 -7.57 14.16
N VAL A 598 -12.81 -7.76 13.08
CA VAL A 598 -13.19 -9.09 12.58
C VAL A 598 -11.98 -10.00 12.38
N TYR A 599 -10.91 -9.48 11.79
CA TYR A 599 -9.73 -10.27 11.41
C TYR A 599 -8.72 -10.43 12.56
N SER A 600 -9.05 -9.98 13.78
CA SER A 600 -8.15 -10.08 14.94
C SER A 600 -8.12 -11.47 15.61
N GLU A 601 -9.17 -12.28 15.44
CA GLU A 601 -9.23 -13.66 15.99
C GLU A 601 -8.50 -14.66 15.10
N THR A 602 -8.59 -14.46 13.80
CA THR A 602 -7.80 -15.18 12.79
C THR A 602 -6.45 -14.52 12.61
N GLN A 603 -5.55 -15.18 11.86
CA GLN A 603 -4.36 -14.51 11.37
C GLN A 603 -4.79 -13.27 10.57
N GLU A 604 -4.44 -12.07 11.06
CA GLU A 604 -4.77 -10.80 10.41
C GLU A 604 -4.31 -10.85 8.94
N LEU A 605 -5.11 -10.26 8.04
CA LEU A 605 -4.74 -10.20 6.63
C LEU A 605 -3.37 -9.50 6.51
N PRO A 606 -2.46 -10.01 5.68
CA PRO A 606 -1.13 -9.41 5.53
C PRO A 606 -1.19 -8.00 4.95
N PHE A 607 -2.23 -7.70 4.18
CA PHE A 607 -2.51 -6.39 3.63
C PHE A 607 -4.00 -6.26 3.30
N THR A 608 -4.45 -5.01 3.22
CA THR A 608 -5.74 -4.64 2.60
C THR A 608 -5.55 -3.65 1.46
N ASN A 609 -4.47 -2.84 1.49
CA ASN A 609 -3.96 -2.08 0.36
C ASN A 609 -2.64 -2.70 -0.12
N PHE A 610 -2.50 -2.90 -1.44
CA PHE A 610 -1.32 -3.53 -2.03
C PHE A 610 -0.83 -2.78 -3.27
N THR A 611 0.20 -1.96 -3.06
CA THR A 611 0.94 -1.25 -4.12
C THR A 611 2.44 -1.50 -3.96
N PRO A 612 3.26 -1.22 -4.98
CA PRO A 612 4.71 -1.40 -4.85
C PRO A 612 5.35 -0.54 -3.77
N GLY A 613 4.80 0.66 -3.53
CA GLY A 613 5.31 1.59 -2.52
C GLY A 613 4.79 1.33 -1.11
N PHE A 614 3.64 0.65 -0.98
CA PHE A 614 3.03 0.36 0.31
C PHE A 614 2.18 -0.92 0.25
N SER A 615 2.41 -1.80 1.21
CA SER A 615 1.61 -3.00 1.44
C SER A 615 1.32 -3.11 2.93
N GLY A 616 0.05 -3.04 3.31
CA GLY A 616 -0.35 -3.10 4.71
C GLY A 616 -1.85 -3.14 4.92
N THR A 617 -2.25 -3.49 6.13
CA THR A 617 -3.65 -3.54 6.55
C THR A 617 -4.03 -2.16 7.10
N ILE A 618 -4.94 -1.50 6.41
CA ILE A 618 -5.43 -0.15 6.75
C ILE A 618 -6.96 -0.06 6.70
N ASP A 619 -7.62 -1.07 6.16
CA ASP A 619 -9.07 -1.20 6.12
C ASP A 619 -9.53 -2.14 7.23
N TYR A 620 -10.63 -1.79 7.90
CA TYR A 620 -11.13 -2.57 9.02
C TYR A 620 -12.66 -2.65 9.04
N ILE A 621 -13.15 -3.77 9.57
CA ILE A 621 -14.52 -3.92 10.04
C ILE A 621 -14.44 -4.16 11.55
N TRP A 622 -14.87 -3.16 12.32
CA TRP A 622 -15.02 -3.24 13.77
C TRP A 622 -16.47 -3.53 14.13
N TYR A 623 -16.68 -4.37 15.13
CA TYR A 623 -18.02 -4.69 15.62
C TYR A 623 -18.06 -4.70 17.14
N THR A 624 -19.23 -4.44 17.73
CA THR A 624 -19.42 -4.55 19.19
C THR A 624 -19.47 -6.02 19.62
N ASN A 625 -18.37 -6.52 20.20
CA ASN A 625 -18.25 -7.92 20.61
C ASN A 625 -19.23 -8.30 21.73
N ALA A 626 -19.75 -7.33 22.47
CA ALA A 626 -20.80 -7.58 23.47
C ALA A 626 -22.12 -8.05 22.84
N ASN A 627 -22.45 -7.61 21.61
CA ASN A 627 -23.76 -7.80 20.99
C ASN A 627 -23.70 -8.61 19.69
N LEU A 628 -22.55 -8.67 19.03
CA LEU A 628 -22.34 -9.38 17.78
C LEU A 628 -21.25 -10.45 17.93
N GLU A 629 -21.41 -11.52 17.16
CA GLU A 629 -20.44 -12.61 17.00
C GLU A 629 -20.12 -12.75 15.51
N ALA A 630 -18.85 -12.79 15.14
CA ALA A 630 -18.43 -13.07 13.77
C ALA A 630 -18.47 -14.58 13.52
N THR A 631 -19.27 -15.04 12.56
CA THR A 631 -19.46 -16.47 12.25
C THR A 631 -18.64 -16.92 11.04
N GLY A 632 -18.29 -15.99 10.14
CA GLY A 632 -17.44 -16.25 9.00
C GLY A 632 -16.81 -14.99 8.41
N LEU A 633 -15.73 -15.18 7.67
CA LEU A 633 -14.99 -14.10 7.01
C LEU A 633 -14.42 -14.53 5.67
N LEU A 634 -14.15 -13.55 4.81
CA LEU A 634 -13.50 -13.76 3.53
C LEU A 634 -11.97 -13.67 3.69
N LYS A 635 -11.25 -14.74 3.31
CA LYS A 635 -9.79 -14.80 3.40
C LYS A 635 -9.10 -13.86 2.39
N GLY A 636 -7.79 -13.70 2.54
CA GLY A 636 -6.96 -12.92 1.62
C GLY A 636 -6.82 -13.55 0.22
N VAL A 637 -6.07 -12.87 -0.65
CA VAL A 637 -5.76 -13.33 -2.01
C VAL A 637 -4.70 -14.44 -1.97
N ASP A 638 -4.73 -15.36 -2.94
CA ASP A 638 -3.77 -16.46 -3.06
C ASP A 638 -2.30 -15.97 -3.13
N ARG A 639 -1.42 -16.63 -2.38
CA ARG A 639 -0.01 -16.23 -2.27
C ARG A 639 0.78 -16.45 -3.55
N ASN A 640 0.44 -17.47 -4.34
CA ASN A 640 1.14 -17.74 -5.60
C ASN A 640 0.81 -16.65 -6.61
N TYR A 641 -0.46 -16.26 -6.70
CA TYR A 641 -0.88 -15.12 -7.51
C TYR A 641 -0.13 -13.84 -7.11
N LEU A 642 -0.10 -13.50 -5.82
CA LEU A 642 0.59 -12.31 -5.31
C LEU A 642 2.08 -12.27 -5.64
N SER A 643 2.74 -13.44 -5.67
CA SER A 643 4.16 -13.52 -6.03
C SER A 643 4.46 -13.17 -7.50
N SER A 644 3.46 -13.33 -8.36
CA SER A 644 3.56 -13.11 -9.81
C SER A 644 3.20 -11.69 -10.26
N ILE A 645 2.70 -10.86 -9.35
CA ILE A 645 2.28 -9.49 -9.65
C ILE A 645 3.10 -8.45 -8.92
N VAL A 646 2.95 -7.22 -9.39
CA VAL A 646 3.61 -6.03 -8.87
C VAL A 646 2.77 -5.36 -7.78
N GLY A 647 1.47 -5.20 -8.03
CA GLY A 647 0.56 -4.43 -7.19
C GLY A 647 -0.86 -4.42 -7.76
N PHE A 648 -1.74 -3.72 -7.06
CA PHE A 648 -3.10 -3.41 -7.44
C PHE A 648 -3.26 -1.89 -7.69
N PRO A 649 -4.14 -1.44 -8.60
CA PRO A 649 -5.05 -2.24 -9.42
C PRO A 649 -4.30 -3.02 -10.52
N ASN A 650 -4.97 -4.01 -11.09
CA ASN A 650 -4.50 -4.75 -12.28
C ASN A 650 -5.70 -5.20 -13.12
N ALA A 651 -5.48 -6.08 -14.10
CA ALA A 651 -6.54 -6.54 -14.98
C ALA A 651 -7.71 -7.26 -14.26
N HIS A 652 -7.47 -7.85 -13.09
CA HIS A 652 -8.45 -8.64 -12.33
C HIS A 652 -8.94 -7.93 -11.07
N PHE A 653 -8.10 -7.11 -10.45
CA PHE A 653 -8.43 -6.33 -9.25
C PHE A 653 -8.57 -4.85 -9.61
N PRO A 654 -9.79 -4.28 -9.55
CA PRO A 654 -10.07 -2.93 -10.05
C PRO A 654 -9.77 -1.79 -9.05
N SER A 655 -9.32 -2.12 -7.85
CA SER A 655 -8.89 -1.16 -6.81
C SER A 655 -7.53 -1.58 -6.28
N ASP A 656 -6.76 -0.64 -5.73
CA ASP A 656 -5.54 -0.93 -4.97
C ASP A 656 -5.81 -1.53 -3.58
N HIS A 657 -7.07 -1.49 -3.14
CA HIS A 657 -7.56 -2.20 -1.98
C HIS A 657 -8.24 -3.53 -2.35
N ILE A 658 -8.31 -4.45 -1.39
CA ILE A 658 -9.17 -5.65 -1.45
C ILE A 658 -10.41 -5.45 -0.58
N CYS A 659 -11.54 -6.02 -0.97
CA CYS A 659 -12.72 -5.95 -0.14
C CYS A 659 -12.59 -6.79 1.13
N LEU A 660 -13.18 -6.31 2.21
CA LEU A 660 -13.39 -7.06 3.45
C LEU A 660 -14.84 -7.52 3.48
N LEU A 661 -15.08 -8.75 3.91
CA LEU A 661 -16.43 -9.30 4.02
C LEU A 661 -16.49 -10.25 5.21
N ALA A 662 -17.53 -10.07 6.03
CA ALA A 662 -17.76 -10.85 7.22
C ALA A 662 -19.25 -11.14 7.43
N GLU A 663 -19.55 -12.28 8.04
CA GLU A 663 -20.87 -12.67 8.52
C GLU A 663 -20.95 -12.48 10.03
N PHE A 664 -22.05 -11.89 10.48
CA PHE A 664 -22.32 -11.62 11.88
C PHE A 664 -23.62 -12.26 12.32
N LYS A 665 -23.63 -12.73 13.56
CA LYS A 665 -24.80 -13.20 14.30
C LYS A 665 -25.03 -12.27 15.50
N VAL A 666 -26.27 -11.86 15.71
CA VAL A 666 -26.64 -11.10 16.92
C VAL A 666 -26.68 -12.03 18.13
N LYS A 667 -25.93 -11.70 19.17
CA LYS A 667 -25.91 -12.42 20.44
C LYS A 667 -27.22 -12.18 21.19
N GLN A 668 -27.76 -13.24 21.78
CA GLN A 668 -28.92 -13.12 22.67
C GLN A 668 -28.48 -12.62 24.04
N GLU A 669 -29.29 -11.76 24.67
CA GLU A 669 -29.13 -11.48 26.09
C GLU A 669 -29.37 -12.79 26.85
N LYS A 670 -28.33 -13.33 27.51
CA LYS A 670 -28.51 -14.45 28.43
C LYS A 670 -29.47 -13.98 29.53
N ALA A 671 -30.62 -14.65 29.65
CA ALA A 671 -31.51 -14.42 30.78
C ALA A 671 -30.68 -14.55 32.07
N PRO A 672 -30.85 -13.65 33.05
CA PRO A 672 -30.18 -13.81 34.34
C PRO A 672 -30.56 -15.18 34.87
N LEU A 673 -29.54 -15.98 35.23
CA LEU A 673 -29.72 -17.29 35.85
C LEU A 673 -30.71 -17.11 37.00
N THR A 674 -31.91 -17.65 36.84
CA THR A 674 -32.88 -17.70 37.92
C THR A 674 -32.25 -18.56 39.01
N ASN A 675 -31.78 -17.94 40.09
CA ASN A 675 -31.41 -18.66 41.29
C ASN A 675 -32.56 -19.62 41.60
N PRO A 676 -32.32 -20.95 41.71
CA PRO A 676 -33.37 -21.88 42.05
C PRO A 676 -33.95 -21.43 43.38
N LYS A 677 -35.22 -21.05 43.38
CA LYS A 677 -35.98 -20.80 44.61
C LYS A 677 -35.96 -22.10 45.40
N PHE A 678 -35.10 -22.18 46.42
CA PHE A 678 -35.24 -23.17 47.48
C PHE A 678 -36.54 -22.83 48.23
N SER A 679 -37.65 -23.42 47.78
CA SER A 679 -38.81 -23.64 48.63
C SER A 679 -38.41 -24.74 49.62
N ASN A 680 -38.14 -24.34 50.86
CA ASN A 680 -38.20 -25.25 51.99
C ASN A 680 -39.54 -25.02 52.70
N ASP A 681 -40.62 -25.41 52.05
CA ASP A 681 -41.82 -25.85 52.77
C ASP A 681 -41.61 -27.33 53.15
N ARG A 682 -41.23 -27.57 54.40
CA ARG A 682 -41.55 -28.84 55.07
C ARG A 682 -42.02 -28.55 56.50
N LYS A 683 -43.29 -28.91 56.71
CA LYS A 683 -43.97 -29.13 57.99
C LYS A 683 -43.25 -30.15 58.86
#